data_AF-A0A7K9B334-F1
#
_entry.id   AF-A0A7K9B334-F1
#
_cell.length_a   1.000
_cell.length_b   1.000
_cell.length_c   1.000
_cell.angle_alpha   90.00
_cell.angle_beta   90.00
_cell.angle_gamma   90.00
#
_symmetry.space_group_name_H-M   'P 1'
#
loop_
_entity.id
_entity.type
_entity.pdbx_description
1 polymer ?
#
loop_
_entity_poly.entity_id
_entity_poly.type
_entity_poly.pdbx_seq_one_letter_code
_entity_poly.pdbx_strand_id
1 'polypeptide(L)'
;LRCLIFFCLPVWTDAASMYGEILSPNYPQVYPNDVQESWEIQVPPGYGIHLYFTHLDLEPSQNCEYDSVKILYGVHVEGLLCGRKKPRVPGSPIVEEFRVPYNILTMTFQSDFSNEEHFSGFAAYYVAVDLDECTDFVEEPCSHYCNNYIGGYFCTCPPDYFLYEDKKTCGVNCSGNAFTEPSGEITSPNYPSQYPENSQCEYRVVLRPGYFVALTIHSGDFDVEPADSKGRCHDSLTLVSGEQRFGPYCGSKFPGPPEIKTRNNILDIIFQTDHIVQHKGWRIRYHGDPITCPQSVIPNSVLDPKKDKYSFKDNVKVTCVEGYEIVRQRDSLMTFHSSCQDNGEWSNSHFSCVPVNCGEPNPIDNGQAIYTSELHEPLYKAVFRYLCDAPYYTLKTKGEAVYQCSANGRWVSAEMGTELPKCIPVCGVPSKPIQETAKIFGGTRAEKGNFPWQVYFGHPRGGGVLISERWVMTAAHVLEGYDKPTMYAGVIDVGEESLNREAKELIPETSFIHPGWKKQPAETRTDFDNDIALLKLREPVKMGPNISPLCLPGRSPEYELRKGTLGYIAGWGQKERGRLPRYLWKAQIPVVDMDKCRSVKPEGSADSSAYRFTDNMICAGGGKDSCKGDSGGAYAIQDPLNDSQYYVAGLISWGPRCGTFGLYTKVVRYLDWITETMSKQEDRE
;
A
#
# COMPACT_ATOMS: atom_id res chain seq x y z
N LEU A 1 -61.54 -77.25 -18.33
CA LEU A 1 -61.27 -77.36 -19.77
C LEU A 1 -59.78 -77.65 -19.96
N ARG A 2 -59.44 -78.84 -20.45
CA ARG A 2 -58.09 -79.17 -20.97
C ARG A 2 -58.23 -79.22 -22.49
N CYS A 3 -57.46 -78.43 -23.22
CA CYS A 3 -57.30 -78.61 -24.66
C CYS A 3 -55.81 -78.58 -24.99
N LEU A 4 -55.36 -79.66 -25.61
CA LEU A 4 -53.99 -79.90 -26.05
C LEU A 4 -53.59 -78.88 -27.13
N ILE A 5 -52.36 -78.35 -27.05
CA ILE A 5 -51.73 -77.63 -28.15
C ILE A 5 -50.52 -78.46 -28.61
N PHE A 6 -50.59 -78.81 -29.89
CA PHE A 6 -49.61 -79.55 -30.66
C PHE A 6 -48.24 -78.86 -30.70
N PHE A 7 -47.18 -79.64 -30.48
CA PHE A 7 -45.82 -79.31 -30.91
C PHE A 7 -45.76 -79.42 -32.45
N CYS A 8 -45.54 -78.30 -33.13
CA CYS A 8 -44.96 -78.30 -34.48
C CYS A 8 -43.45 -78.09 -34.32
N LEU A 9 -42.67 -79.16 -34.50
CA LEU A 9 -41.24 -79.07 -34.74
C LEU A 9 -41.02 -78.64 -36.19
N PRO A 10 -40.22 -77.59 -36.47
CA PRO A 10 -39.67 -77.42 -37.80
C PRO A 10 -38.57 -78.48 -38.00
N VAL A 11 -38.83 -79.28 -39.03
CA VAL A 11 -37.95 -80.09 -39.87
C VAL A 11 -36.46 -79.76 -39.74
N TRP A 12 -35.66 -80.82 -39.58
CA TRP A 12 -34.21 -80.87 -39.66
C TRP A 12 -33.64 -79.91 -40.73
N THR A 13 -32.78 -78.99 -40.31
CA THR A 13 -31.71 -78.49 -41.16
C THR A 13 -30.66 -79.60 -41.24
N ASP A 14 -30.43 -80.14 -42.45
CA ASP A 14 -29.31 -81.05 -42.67
C ASP A 14 -28.02 -80.35 -42.22
N ALA A 15 -27.36 -80.91 -41.20
CA ALA A 15 -26.09 -80.38 -40.72
C ALA A 15 -25.07 -80.48 -41.86
N ALA A 16 -24.54 -79.34 -42.30
CA ALA A 16 -23.47 -79.26 -43.30
C ALA A 16 -22.35 -80.23 -42.92
N SER A 17 -22.07 -81.22 -43.78
CA SER A 17 -21.17 -82.32 -43.47
C SER A 17 -19.72 -81.86 -43.52
N MET A 18 -18.92 -82.25 -42.53
CA MET A 18 -17.47 -81.92 -42.46
C MET A 18 -16.63 -82.70 -43.46
N TYR A 19 -17.17 -83.78 -44.01
CA TYR A 19 -16.56 -84.57 -45.07
C TYR A 19 -17.65 -85.33 -45.82
N GLY A 20 -17.33 -85.80 -47.02
CA GLY A 20 -18.26 -86.66 -47.75
C GLY A 20 -17.61 -87.34 -48.93
N GLU A 21 -18.33 -88.32 -49.45
CA GLU A 21 -17.96 -89.07 -50.64
C GLU A 21 -19.00 -88.80 -51.72
N ILE A 22 -18.53 -88.58 -52.94
CA ILE A 22 -19.35 -88.39 -54.12
C ILE A 22 -18.85 -89.32 -55.22
N LEU A 23 -19.74 -90.19 -55.66
CA LEU A 23 -19.46 -91.19 -56.67
C LEU A 23 -20.29 -90.89 -57.92
N SER A 24 -19.73 -91.18 -59.10
CA SER A 24 -20.55 -91.22 -60.31
C SER A 24 -21.64 -92.29 -60.19
N PRO A 25 -22.79 -92.13 -60.88
CA PRO A 25 -23.84 -93.15 -60.91
C PRO A 25 -23.29 -94.53 -61.28
N ASN A 26 -23.70 -95.55 -60.53
CA ASN A 26 -23.27 -96.95 -60.67
C ASN A 26 -21.80 -97.28 -60.36
N TYR A 27 -20.97 -96.32 -59.92
CA TYR A 27 -19.57 -96.59 -59.58
C TYR A 27 -19.41 -97.81 -58.65
N PRO A 28 -18.51 -98.77 -58.94
CA PRO A 28 -17.44 -98.75 -59.95
C PRO A 28 -17.83 -99.34 -61.33
N GLN A 29 -19.12 -99.55 -61.59
CA GLN A 29 -19.62 -99.96 -62.90
C GLN A 29 -19.75 -98.75 -63.84
N VAL A 30 -19.95 -99.03 -65.14
CA VAL A 30 -20.11 -97.99 -66.17
C VAL A 30 -21.29 -97.08 -65.84
N TYR A 31 -21.07 -95.78 -65.93
CA TYR A 31 -22.11 -94.77 -65.71
C TYR A 31 -23.10 -94.74 -66.88
N PRO A 32 -24.39 -94.37 -66.66
CA PRO A 32 -25.38 -94.34 -67.73
C PRO A 32 -25.17 -93.14 -68.69
N ASN A 33 -25.65 -93.29 -69.93
CA ASN A 33 -25.75 -92.20 -70.91
C ASN A 33 -26.87 -91.22 -70.53
N ASP A 34 -26.80 -89.99 -71.02
CA ASP A 34 -27.78 -88.92 -70.86
C ASP A 34 -28.10 -88.58 -69.39
N VAL A 35 -27.10 -88.66 -68.51
CA VAL A 35 -27.25 -88.36 -67.08
C VAL A 35 -26.62 -87.02 -66.75
N GLN A 36 -27.34 -86.21 -65.97
CA GLN A 36 -26.81 -85.03 -65.34
C GLN A 36 -27.11 -85.06 -63.86
N GLU A 37 -26.07 -85.13 -63.04
CA GLU A 37 -26.16 -85.14 -61.58
C GLU A 37 -25.41 -83.94 -61.03
N SER A 38 -25.89 -83.34 -59.94
CA SER A 38 -25.25 -82.20 -59.31
C SER A 38 -25.30 -82.31 -57.80
N TRP A 39 -24.16 -82.05 -57.17
CA TRP A 39 -23.97 -82.08 -55.74
C TRP A 39 -23.57 -80.70 -55.24
N GLU A 40 -24.33 -80.17 -54.29
CA GLU A 40 -23.97 -78.97 -53.56
C GLU A 40 -23.22 -79.39 -52.29
N ILE A 41 -21.91 -79.13 -52.28
CA ILE A 41 -21.02 -79.39 -51.16
C ILE A 41 -21.05 -78.14 -50.29
N GLN A 42 -21.69 -78.24 -49.13
CA GLN A 42 -21.72 -77.16 -48.15
C GLN A 42 -21.04 -77.62 -46.86
N VAL A 43 -20.05 -76.86 -46.42
CA VAL A 43 -19.38 -77.01 -45.12
C VAL A 43 -19.76 -75.84 -44.20
N PRO A 44 -19.62 -75.97 -42.87
CA PRO A 44 -19.94 -74.89 -41.95
C PRO A 44 -19.17 -73.58 -42.27
N PRO A 45 -19.74 -72.39 -41.95
CA PRO A 45 -19.00 -71.13 -42.01
C PRO A 45 -17.71 -71.20 -41.15
N GLY A 46 -16.63 -70.55 -41.61
CA GLY A 46 -15.29 -70.65 -41.00
C GLY A 46 -14.42 -71.77 -41.59
N TYR A 47 -14.94 -72.55 -42.56
CA TYR A 47 -14.19 -73.60 -43.24
C TYR A 47 -14.15 -73.37 -44.75
N GLY A 48 -13.03 -73.72 -45.37
CA GLY A 48 -12.89 -73.95 -46.80
C GLY A 48 -13.13 -75.42 -47.17
N ILE A 49 -13.24 -75.71 -48.46
CA ILE A 49 -13.47 -77.06 -48.99
C ILE A 49 -12.19 -77.59 -49.65
N HIS A 50 -11.69 -78.73 -49.19
CA HIS A 50 -10.68 -79.52 -49.90
C HIS A 50 -11.36 -80.69 -50.59
N LEU A 51 -11.54 -80.57 -51.90
CA LEU A 51 -12.14 -81.59 -52.78
C LEU A 51 -11.02 -82.34 -53.51
N TYR A 52 -11.03 -83.66 -53.48
CA TYR A 52 -10.04 -84.47 -54.19
C TYR A 52 -10.64 -85.74 -54.78
N PHE A 53 -10.12 -86.16 -55.93
CA PHE A 53 -10.54 -87.36 -56.65
C PHE A 53 -9.52 -88.47 -56.41
N THR A 54 -10.00 -89.68 -56.14
CA THR A 54 -9.14 -90.88 -56.05
C THR A 54 -9.21 -91.75 -57.29
N HIS A 55 -10.31 -91.65 -58.03
CA HIS A 55 -10.50 -92.32 -59.31
C HIS A 55 -11.25 -91.38 -60.26
N LEU A 56 -10.81 -91.32 -61.51
CA LEU A 56 -11.43 -90.52 -62.57
C LEU A 56 -11.14 -91.17 -63.92
N ASP A 57 -12.18 -91.69 -64.54
CA ASP A 57 -12.18 -92.44 -65.79
C ASP A 57 -13.50 -92.14 -66.53
N LEU A 58 -13.47 -91.07 -67.33
CA LEU A 58 -14.59 -90.57 -68.13
C LEU A 58 -14.22 -90.54 -69.61
N GLU A 59 -15.21 -90.46 -70.49
CA GLU A 59 -14.98 -90.29 -71.92
C GLU A 59 -14.10 -89.04 -72.20
N PRO A 60 -12.98 -89.19 -72.94
CA PRO A 60 -12.13 -88.05 -73.29
C PRO A 60 -12.71 -87.30 -74.49
N SER A 61 -12.95 -86.00 -74.34
CA SER A 61 -13.37 -85.12 -75.43
C SER A 61 -12.59 -83.80 -75.43
N GLN A 62 -12.56 -83.11 -76.58
CA GLN A 62 -11.93 -81.79 -76.65
C GLN A 62 -12.69 -80.82 -75.73
N ASN A 63 -11.96 -80.16 -74.83
CA ASN A 63 -12.53 -79.29 -73.78
C ASN A 63 -13.58 -79.97 -72.87
N CYS A 64 -13.61 -81.30 -72.79
CA CYS A 64 -14.61 -82.02 -72.00
C CYS A 64 -16.06 -81.66 -72.40
N GLU A 65 -16.32 -81.55 -73.71
CA GLU A 65 -17.63 -81.20 -74.29
C GLU A 65 -18.66 -82.34 -74.22
N TYR A 66 -18.21 -83.59 -74.16
CA TYR A 66 -19.05 -84.78 -73.96
C TYR A 66 -19.18 -85.04 -72.44
N ASP A 67 -18.60 -86.13 -71.95
CA ASP A 67 -18.66 -86.46 -70.54
C ASP A 67 -17.72 -85.58 -69.69
N SER A 68 -18.25 -84.95 -68.64
CA SER A 68 -17.47 -84.04 -67.81
C SER A 68 -17.93 -83.93 -66.36
N VAL A 69 -16.98 -83.60 -65.48
CA VAL A 69 -17.24 -83.11 -64.12
C VAL A 69 -16.82 -81.65 -64.03
N LYS A 70 -17.77 -80.78 -63.70
CA LYS A 70 -17.60 -79.34 -63.51
C LYS A 70 -17.62 -79.02 -62.03
N ILE A 71 -16.65 -78.23 -61.57
CA ILE A 71 -16.53 -77.75 -60.19
C ILE A 71 -16.69 -76.23 -60.19
N LEU A 72 -17.67 -75.73 -59.45
CA LEU A 72 -18.17 -74.36 -59.55
C LEU A 72 -18.31 -73.71 -58.16
N TYR A 73 -17.87 -72.46 -58.03
CA TYR A 73 -18.27 -71.57 -56.93
C TYR A 73 -19.14 -70.43 -57.50
N GLY A 74 -20.46 -70.55 -57.33
CA GLY A 74 -21.43 -69.65 -57.95
C GLY A 74 -21.35 -69.69 -59.48
N VAL A 75 -20.75 -68.66 -60.09
CA VAL A 75 -20.51 -68.57 -61.55
C VAL A 75 -19.06 -68.84 -61.94
N HIS A 76 -18.15 -68.97 -60.97
CA HIS A 76 -16.74 -69.22 -61.20
C HIS A 76 -16.48 -70.72 -61.38
N VAL A 77 -15.72 -71.09 -62.42
CA VAL A 77 -15.33 -72.48 -62.70
C VAL A 77 -13.97 -72.73 -62.07
N GLU A 78 -13.94 -73.50 -60.99
CA GLU A 78 -12.71 -73.93 -60.31
C GLU A 78 -12.02 -75.06 -61.09
N GLY A 79 -12.79 -75.94 -61.72
CA GLY A 79 -12.25 -77.07 -62.47
C GLY A 79 -13.24 -77.69 -63.46
N LEU A 80 -12.70 -78.24 -64.56
CA LEU A 80 -13.42 -79.01 -65.58
C LEU A 80 -12.61 -80.27 -65.90
N LEU A 81 -13.19 -81.45 -65.65
CA LEU A 81 -12.49 -82.73 -65.70
C LEU A 81 -13.17 -83.72 -66.65
N CYS A 82 -12.37 -84.42 -67.46
CA CYS A 82 -12.76 -85.56 -68.30
C CYS A 82 -11.53 -86.43 -68.61
N GLY A 83 -11.74 -87.57 -69.28
CA GLY A 83 -10.68 -88.52 -69.59
C GLY A 83 -10.17 -89.28 -68.36
N ARG A 84 -9.31 -90.28 -68.61
CA ARG A 84 -8.67 -91.06 -67.55
C ARG A 84 -7.48 -90.31 -66.93
N LYS A 85 -7.54 -90.02 -65.63
CA LYS A 85 -6.42 -89.39 -64.89
C LYS A 85 -5.59 -90.43 -64.14
N LYS A 86 -4.30 -90.11 -63.93
CA LYS A 86 -3.37 -90.88 -63.11
C LYS A 86 -2.87 -89.99 -61.96
N PRO A 87 -2.47 -90.56 -60.82
CA PRO A 87 -1.93 -89.79 -59.71
C PRO A 87 -0.75 -88.91 -60.15
N ARG A 88 -0.79 -87.62 -59.78
CA ARG A 88 0.31 -86.68 -60.04
C ARG A 88 1.56 -87.03 -59.24
N VAL A 89 1.39 -87.64 -58.06
CA VAL A 89 2.46 -88.03 -57.14
C VAL A 89 2.58 -89.56 -57.08
N PRO A 90 3.77 -90.13 -57.31
CA PRO A 90 3.98 -91.58 -57.19
C PRO A 90 3.63 -92.08 -55.78
N GLY A 91 2.69 -93.02 -55.68
CA GLY A 91 2.25 -93.60 -54.40
C GLY A 91 1.08 -92.87 -53.72
N SER A 92 0.59 -91.75 -54.26
CA SER A 92 -0.63 -91.09 -53.79
C SER A 92 -1.89 -91.74 -54.41
N PRO A 93 -2.97 -91.93 -53.64
CA PRO A 93 -4.26 -92.34 -54.19
C PRO A 93 -4.99 -91.18 -54.89
N ILE A 94 -4.55 -89.92 -54.73
CA ILE A 94 -5.22 -88.73 -55.26
C ILE A 94 -4.80 -88.49 -56.71
N VAL A 95 -5.77 -88.42 -57.62
CA VAL A 95 -5.56 -88.14 -59.05
C VAL A 95 -5.69 -86.65 -59.40
N GLU A 96 -6.51 -85.91 -58.67
CA GLU A 96 -6.74 -84.47 -58.85
C GLU A 96 -7.29 -83.87 -57.54
N GLU A 97 -6.96 -82.62 -57.21
CA GLU A 97 -7.44 -81.94 -55.99
C GLU A 97 -7.66 -80.43 -56.18
N PHE A 98 -8.57 -79.88 -55.39
CA PHE A 98 -8.96 -78.47 -55.34
C PHE A 98 -9.07 -78.04 -53.87
N ARG A 99 -8.40 -76.95 -53.50
CA ARG A 99 -8.51 -76.34 -52.16
C ARG A 99 -9.07 -74.94 -52.34
N VAL A 100 -10.30 -74.75 -51.91
CA VAL A 100 -11.00 -73.48 -52.05
C VAL A 100 -11.30 -72.87 -50.67
N PRO A 101 -11.15 -71.55 -50.49
CA PRO A 101 -11.43 -70.88 -49.22
C PRO A 101 -12.95 -70.64 -49.00
N TYR A 102 -13.78 -71.16 -49.89
CA TYR A 102 -15.23 -70.99 -49.86
C TYR A 102 -15.89 -72.16 -49.11
N ASN A 103 -16.96 -71.86 -48.37
CA ASN A 103 -17.69 -72.86 -47.59
C ASN A 103 -18.82 -73.56 -48.39
N ILE A 104 -18.96 -73.25 -49.67
CA ILE A 104 -19.94 -73.86 -50.58
C ILE A 104 -19.30 -74.09 -51.95
N LEU A 105 -19.57 -75.23 -52.56
CA LEU A 105 -19.05 -75.61 -53.88
C LEU A 105 -20.06 -76.51 -54.60
N THR A 106 -20.31 -76.28 -55.88
CA THR A 106 -21.21 -77.12 -56.68
C THR A 106 -20.39 -77.99 -57.63
N MET A 107 -20.62 -79.31 -57.59
CA MET A 107 -20.02 -80.26 -58.52
C MET A 107 -21.10 -80.84 -59.43
N THR A 108 -20.94 -80.77 -60.74
CA THR A 108 -21.90 -81.28 -61.73
C THR A 108 -21.23 -82.30 -62.62
N PHE A 109 -21.76 -83.52 -62.64
CA PHE A 109 -21.42 -84.55 -63.62
C PHE A 109 -22.44 -84.56 -64.75
N GLN A 110 -21.95 -84.65 -65.98
CA GLN A 110 -22.78 -84.75 -67.18
C GLN A 110 -22.22 -85.85 -68.08
N SER A 111 -23.07 -86.76 -68.56
CA SER A 111 -22.78 -87.70 -69.63
C SER A 111 -23.63 -87.42 -70.87
N ASP A 112 -23.06 -87.69 -72.05
CA ASP A 112 -23.74 -87.53 -73.33
C ASP A 112 -24.55 -88.80 -73.72
N PHE A 113 -25.06 -88.85 -74.95
CA PHE A 113 -25.89 -89.95 -75.43
C PHE A 113 -25.11 -91.25 -75.72
N SER A 114 -23.78 -91.26 -75.62
CA SER A 114 -22.91 -92.29 -76.22
C SER A 114 -21.69 -92.68 -75.36
N ASN A 115 -21.82 -93.71 -74.52
CA ASN A 115 -20.66 -94.46 -74.01
C ASN A 115 -20.36 -95.72 -74.85
N GLU A 116 -19.65 -95.58 -75.98
CA GLU A 116 -19.21 -96.74 -76.79
C GLU A 116 -18.11 -97.57 -76.08
N GLU A 117 -17.31 -96.93 -75.22
CA GLU A 117 -16.29 -97.57 -74.38
C GLU A 117 -16.75 -97.73 -72.92
N HIS A 118 -16.12 -98.65 -72.16
CA HIS A 118 -16.50 -98.92 -70.77
C HIS A 118 -15.73 -98.02 -69.80
N PHE A 119 -16.24 -96.81 -69.55
CA PHE A 119 -15.67 -95.87 -68.58
C PHE A 119 -16.25 -96.08 -67.17
N SER A 120 -15.38 -96.21 -66.17
CA SER A 120 -15.79 -96.59 -64.80
C SER A 120 -16.27 -95.42 -63.93
N GLY A 121 -16.18 -94.17 -64.41
CA GLY A 121 -16.69 -93.00 -63.71
C GLY A 121 -15.67 -92.38 -62.75
N PHE A 122 -16.14 -91.85 -61.61
CA PHE A 122 -15.27 -91.18 -60.64
C PHE A 122 -15.65 -91.46 -59.19
N ALA A 123 -14.65 -91.33 -58.32
CA ALA A 123 -14.80 -91.30 -56.86
C ALA A 123 -14.09 -90.06 -56.29
N ALA A 124 -14.88 -89.13 -55.78
CA ALA A 124 -14.44 -87.88 -55.18
C ALA A 124 -14.75 -87.84 -53.69
N TYR A 125 -13.90 -87.15 -52.94
CA TYR A 125 -14.07 -86.93 -51.50
C TYR A 125 -13.85 -85.46 -51.21
N TYR A 126 -14.63 -84.92 -50.28
CA TYR A 126 -14.39 -83.57 -49.77
C TYR A 126 -14.19 -83.61 -48.26
N VAL A 127 -13.41 -82.66 -47.75
CA VAL A 127 -13.24 -82.41 -46.32
C VAL A 127 -13.22 -80.90 -46.05
N ALA A 128 -13.86 -80.50 -44.95
CA ALA A 128 -13.83 -79.14 -44.43
C ALA A 128 -12.46 -78.86 -43.81
N VAL A 129 -11.83 -77.76 -44.23
CA VAL A 129 -10.54 -77.29 -43.72
C VAL A 129 -10.75 -75.96 -43.03
N ASP A 130 -10.32 -75.86 -41.78
CA ASP A 130 -10.39 -74.61 -41.00
C ASP A 130 -9.69 -73.47 -41.74
N LEU A 131 -10.31 -72.29 -41.80
CA LEU A 131 -9.69 -71.08 -42.33
C LEU A 131 -9.00 -70.35 -41.18
N ASP A 132 -7.71 -70.02 -41.33
CA ASP A 132 -7.02 -69.22 -40.32
C ASP A 132 -7.28 -67.74 -40.60
N GLU A 133 -8.34 -67.17 -39.99
CA GLU A 133 -8.69 -65.77 -40.29
C GLU A 133 -7.61 -64.77 -39.89
N CYS A 134 -6.65 -65.16 -39.05
CA CYS A 134 -5.54 -64.33 -38.62
C CYS A 134 -4.44 -64.23 -39.68
N THR A 135 -4.36 -65.16 -40.65
CA THR A 135 -3.26 -65.22 -41.63
C THR A 135 -3.70 -65.41 -43.07
N ASP A 136 -4.86 -66.01 -43.33
CA ASP A 136 -5.34 -66.35 -44.68
C ASP A 136 -5.98 -65.15 -45.42
N PHE A 137 -6.24 -64.03 -44.74
CA PHE A 137 -6.81 -62.81 -45.31
C PHE A 137 -5.86 -61.60 -45.22
N VAL A 138 -6.02 -60.65 -46.14
CA VAL A 138 -5.15 -59.44 -46.24
C VAL A 138 -5.52 -58.37 -45.21
N GLU A 139 -6.76 -58.36 -44.72
CA GLU A 139 -7.22 -57.41 -43.71
C GLU A 139 -7.04 -58.01 -42.31
N GLU A 140 -6.26 -57.34 -41.45
CA GLU A 140 -6.07 -57.75 -40.06
C GLU A 140 -7.39 -57.68 -39.29
N PRO A 141 -7.91 -58.81 -38.76
CA PRO A 141 -9.26 -58.84 -38.22
C PRO A 141 -9.38 -58.31 -36.78
N CYS A 142 -8.24 -58.09 -36.12
CA CYS A 142 -8.13 -57.67 -34.72
C CYS A 142 -7.13 -56.53 -34.56
N SER A 143 -7.41 -55.58 -33.66
CA SER A 143 -6.51 -54.42 -33.39
C SER A 143 -5.16 -54.79 -32.75
N HIS A 144 -5.10 -55.88 -31.98
CA HIS A 144 -3.90 -56.28 -31.23
C HIS A 144 -3.56 -57.76 -31.39
N TYR A 145 -4.32 -58.65 -30.76
CA TYR A 145 -4.04 -60.09 -30.79
C TYR A 145 -5.21 -60.85 -31.41
N CYS A 146 -4.96 -61.51 -32.53
CA CYS A 146 -5.89 -62.43 -33.19
C CYS A 146 -5.62 -63.87 -32.73
N ASN A 147 -6.66 -64.57 -32.30
CA ASN A 147 -6.59 -65.96 -31.88
C ASN A 147 -7.51 -66.81 -32.76
N ASN A 148 -6.93 -67.62 -33.65
CA ASN A 148 -7.67 -68.58 -34.46
C ASN A 148 -8.08 -69.81 -33.66
N TYR A 149 -9.25 -70.39 -33.95
CA TYR A 149 -9.72 -71.67 -33.44
C TYR A 149 -10.54 -72.39 -34.51
N ILE A 150 -10.77 -73.69 -34.32
CA ILE A 150 -11.50 -74.51 -35.29
C ILE A 150 -12.93 -73.96 -35.50
N GLY A 151 -13.18 -73.36 -36.67
CA GLY A 151 -14.44 -72.73 -37.08
C GLY A 151 -14.57 -71.22 -36.80
N GLY A 152 -13.48 -70.51 -36.48
CA GLY A 152 -13.47 -69.05 -36.41
C GLY A 152 -12.33 -68.44 -35.58
N TYR A 153 -12.42 -67.14 -35.28
CA TYR A 153 -11.41 -66.43 -34.50
C TYR A 153 -12.01 -65.52 -33.42
N PHE A 154 -11.17 -65.08 -32.48
CA PHE A 154 -11.51 -64.00 -31.54
C PHE A 154 -10.32 -63.09 -31.24
N CYS A 155 -10.62 -61.84 -30.91
CA CYS A 155 -9.62 -60.83 -30.58
C CYS A 155 -9.41 -60.71 -29.08
N THR A 156 -8.19 -60.38 -28.67
CA THR A 156 -7.82 -60.09 -27.27
C THR A 156 -6.93 -58.86 -27.18
N CYS A 157 -6.95 -58.19 -26.04
CA CYS A 157 -6.22 -56.95 -25.80
C CYS A 157 -5.05 -57.14 -24.81
N PRO A 158 -4.03 -56.27 -24.87
CA PRO A 158 -2.97 -56.22 -23.86
C PRO A 158 -3.50 -55.92 -22.43
N PRO A 159 -2.69 -56.16 -21.39
CA PRO A 159 -3.00 -55.69 -20.04
C PRO A 159 -3.32 -54.19 -20.02
N ASP A 160 -4.28 -53.78 -19.20
CA ASP A 160 -4.82 -52.40 -19.06
C ASP A 160 -5.71 -51.90 -20.21
N TYR A 161 -5.87 -52.70 -21.27
CA TYR A 161 -6.83 -52.45 -22.35
C TYR A 161 -8.06 -53.33 -22.19
N PHE A 162 -9.20 -52.85 -22.68
CA PHE A 162 -10.44 -53.61 -22.70
C PHE A 162 -10.90 -53.81 -24.15
N LEU A 163 -11.41 -55.00 -24.43
CA LEU A 163 -12.02 -55.32 -25.72
C LEU A 163 -13.35 -54.57 -25.82
N TYR A 164 -13.52 -53.81 -26.90
CA TYR A 164 -14.70 -53.00 -27.13
C TYR A 164 -15.92 -53.87 -27.53
N GLU A 165 -17.12 -53.26 -27.61
CA GLU A 165 -18.36 -53.99 -27.91
C GLU A 165 -18.36 -54.67 -29.30
N ASP A 166 -17.55 -54.16 -30.23
CA ASP A 166 -17.34 -54.74 -31.57
C ASP A 166 -16.55 -56.06 -31.55
N LYS A 167 -16.00 -56.45 -30.39
CA LYS A 167 -15.15 -57.62 -30.17
C LYS A 167 -13.86 -57.66 -31.00
N LYS A 168 -13.42 -56.52 -31.53
CA LYS A 168 -12.26 -56.39 -32.42
C LYS A 168 -11.27 -55.31 -31.97
N THR A 169 -11.76 -54.18 -31.51
CA THR A 169 -10.94 -53.02 -31.12
C THR A 169 -10.64 -53.00 -29.63
N CYS A 170 -9.52 -52.38 -29.26
CA CYS A 170 -9.05 -52.32 -27.88
C CYS A 170 -8.99 -50.88 -27.39
N GLY A 171 -9.89 -50.52 -26.46
CA GLY A 171 -9.86 -49.22 -25.78
C GLY A 171 -9.00 -49.26 -24.52
N VAL A 172 -8.50 -48.10 -24.09
CA VAL A 172 -7.81 -47.94 -22.80
C VAL A 172 -8.53 -46.93 -21.92
N ASN A 173 -8.63 -47.23 -20.62
CA ASN A 173 -9.01 -46.24 -19.62
C ASN A 173 -7.74 -45.64 -19.01
N CYS A 174 -7.33 -44.51 -19.56
CA CYS A 174 -6.13 -43.75 -19.22
C CYS A 174 -6.40 -42.66 -18.15
N SER A 175 -7.58 -42.70 -17.53
CA SER A 175 -8.04 -41.68 -16.57
C SER A 175 -7.59 -41.99 -15.13
N GLY A 176 -7.38 -40.94 -14.33
CA GLY A 176 -7.07 -41.06 -12.90
C GLY A 176 -5.66 -40.60 -12.50
N ASN A 177 -4.85 -40.15 -13.46
CA ASN A 177 -3.53 -39.58 -13.18
C ASN A 177 -3.65 -38.12 -12.72
N ALA A 178 -3.17 -37.85 -11.51
CA ALA A 178 -3.05 -36.50 -10.96
C ALA A 178 -1.56 -36.09 -10.88
N PHE A 179 -1.20 -35.03 -11.61
CA PHE A 179 0.16 -34.49 -11.66
C PHE A 179 0.27 -33.29 -10.73
N THR A 180 1.07 -33.41 -9.68
CA THR A 180 1.22 -32.36 -8.63
C THR A 180 2.58 -31.66 -8.65
N GLU A 181 3.53 -32.17 -9.44
CA GLU A 181 4.85 -31.58 -9.61
C GLU A 181 4.77 -30.20 -10.32
N PRO A 182 5.64 -29.24 -9.98
CA PRO A 182 5.58 -27.85 -10.48
C PRO A 182 5.82 -27.73 -11.99
N SER A 183 6.41 -28.74 -12.61
CA SER A 183 6.56 -28.86 -14.06
C SER A 183 6.63 -30.33 -14.43
N GLY A 184 6.16 -30.68 -15.62
CA GLY A 184 6.18 -32.06 -16.09
C GLY A 184 5.81 -32.20 -17.55
N GLU A 185 5.87 -33.43 -18.03
CA GLU A 185 5.44 -33.82 -19.37
C GLU A 185 4.32 -34.85 -19.27
N ILE A 186 3.30 -34.69 -20.12
CA ILE A 186 2.16 -35.60 -20.23
C ILE A 186 2.01 -35.96 -21.70
N THR A 187 1.83 -37.24 -21.98
CA THR A 187 1.67 -37.74 -23.35
C THR A 187 0.38 -38.53 -23.50
N SER A 188 -0.12 -38.62 -24.73
CA SER A 188 -1.13 -39.62 -25.08
C SER A 188 -0.60 -41.03 -24.84
N PRO A 189 -1.47 -42.03 -24.64
CA PRO A 189 -1.04 -43.43 -24.51
C PRO A 189 -0.23 -43.86 -25.74
N ASN A 190 0.77 -44.71 -25.52
CA ASN A 190 1.70 -45.24 -26.53
C ASN A 190 2.58 -44.22 -27.27
N TYR A 191 2.47 -42.91 -27.00
CA TYR A 191 3.27 -41.89 -27.67
C TYR A 191 4.78 -42.23 -27.67
N PRO A 192 5.50 -42.17 -28.81
CA PRO A 192 5.08 -41.60 -30.11
C PRO A 192 4.45 -42.60 -31.09
N SER A 193 4.11 -43.80 -30.66
CA SER A 193 3.36 -44.78 -31.47
C SER A 193 1.87 -44.40 -31.54
N GLN A 194 1.10 -45.13 -32.36
CA GLN A 194 -0.33 -44.87 -32.53
C GLN A 194 -1.08 -44.93 -31.20
N TYR A 195 -1.90 -43.91 -30.93
CA TYR A 195 -2.75 -43.91 -29.75
C TYR A 195 -3.89 -44.92 -29.90
N PRO A 196 -4.44 -45.45 -28.80
CA PRO A 196 -5.54 -46.39 -28.84
C PRO A 196 -6.85 -45.78 -29.32
N GLU A 197 -7.62 -46.55 -30.08
CA GLU A 197 -8.98 -46.26 -30.47
C GLU A 197 -9.97 -46.33 -29.29
N ASN A 198 -11.18 -45.79 -29.47
CA ASN A 198 -12.30 -45.87 -28.51
C ASN A 198 -11.92 -45.51 -27.06
N SER A 199 -11.01 -44.54 -26.89
CA SER A 199 -10.39 -44.23 -25.61
C SER A 199 -10.80 -42.86 -25.09
N GLN A 200 -10.98 -42.78 -23.77
CA GLN A 200 -11.29 -41.54 -23.07
C GLN A 200 -10.28 -41.35 -21.93
N CYS A 201 -9.30 -40.48 -22.17
CA CYS A 201 -8.28 -40.12 -21.20
C CYS A 201 -8.61 -38.79 -20.52
N GLU A 202 -8.62 -38.79 -19.19
CA GLU A 202 -8.64 -37.58 -18.37
C GLU A 202 -7.38 -37.50 -17.48
N TYR A 203 -6.54 -36.49 -17.75
CA TYR A 203 -5.36 -36.17 -16.96
C TYR A 203 -5.59 -34.88 -16.21
N ARG A 204 -5.23 -34.83 -14.92
CA ARG A 204 -5.41 -33.65 -14.09
C ARG A 204 -4.07 -33.12 -13.58
N VAL A 205 -3.76 -31.86 -13.87
CA VAL A 205 -2.63 -31.13 -13.28
C VAL A 205 -3.15 -30.30 -12.11
N VAL A 206 -2.60 -30.51 -10.92
CA VAL A 206 -2.96 -29.78 -9.68
C VAL A 206 -1.71 -29.15 -9.09
N LEU A 207 -1.51 -27.86 -9.37
CA LEU A 207 -0.44 -27.08 -8.77
C LEU A 207 -0.89 -26.47 -7.45
N ARG A 208 0.09 -26.08 -6.62
CA ARG A 208 -0.18 -25.32 -5.40
C ARG A 208 -0.86 -23.98 -5.73
N PRO A 209 -1.80 -23.50 -4.89
CA PRO A 209 -2.30 -22.13 -4.98
C PRO A 209 -1.15 -21.12 -5.01
N GLY A 210 -1.31 -20.04 -5.78
CA GLY A 210 -0.25 -19.08 -6.06
C GLY A 210 0.45 -19.27 -7.42
N TYR A 211 0.13 -20.35 -8.14
CA TYR A 211 0.63 -20.64 -9.49
C TYR A 211 -0.53 -20.87 -10.46
N PHE A 212 -0.36 -20.42 -11.70
CA PHE A 212 -1.20 -20.83 -12.82
C PHE A 212 -0.50 -21.89 -13.65
N VAL A 213 -1.27 -22.76 -14.30
CA VAL A 213 -0.68 -23.75 -15.21
C VAL A 213 -0.38 -23.07 -16.55
N ALA A 214 0.88 -23.05 -16.96
CA ALA A 214 1.28 -22.66 -18.30
C ALA A 214 1.75 -23.90 -19.05
N LEU A 215 1.32 -24.06 -20.31
CA LEU A 215 1.62 -25.25 -21.10
C LEU A 215 2.09 -24.90 -22.51
N THR A 216 2.91 -25.79 -23.06
CA THR A 216 3.48 -25.69 -24.40
C THR A 216 3.34 -27.03 -25.11
N ILE A 217 2.98 -26.98 -26.39
CA ILE A 217 2.89 -28.14 -27.28
C ILE A 217 3.71 -27.78 -28.52
N HIS A 218 4.81 -28.50 -28.75
CA HIS A 218 5.62 -28.28 -29.94
C HIS A 218 4.89 -28.83 -31.17
N SER A 219 5.05 -28.18 -32.32
CA SER A 219 4.33 -28.55 -33.54
C SER A 219 4.60 -29.98 -34.01
N GLY A 220 5.82 -30.52 -33.81
CA GLY A 220 6.18 -31.91 -34.13
C GLY A 220 5.78 -32.94 -33.08
N ASP A 221 5.26 -32.47 -31.95
CA ASP A 221 4.80 -33.32 -30.86
C ASP A 221 3.31 -33.64 -30.96
N PHE A 222 2.58 -33.07 -31.93
CA PHE A 222 1.13 -33.17 -32.07
C PHE A 222 0.74 -33.69 -33.45
N ASP A 223 0.10 -34.84 -33.47
CA ASP A 223 -0.46 -35.49 -34.66
C ASP A 223 -1.69 -36.30 -34.23
N VAL A 224 -2.86 -35.69 -34.35
CA VAL A 224 -4.17 -36.25 -34.03
C VAL A 224 -5.00 -36.23 -35.30
N GLU A 225 -5.89 -37.21 -35.50
CA GLU A 225 -6.71 -37.31 -36.71
C GLU A 225 -7.25 -35.93 -37.16
N PRO A 226 -6.98 -35.51 -38.41
CA PRO A 226 -7.46 -34.22 -38.91
C PRO A 226 -8.98 -34.14 -38.92
N ALA A 227 -9.50 -32.93 -38.73
CA ALA A 227 -10.94 -32.70 -38.81
C ALA A 227 -11.53 -33.12 -40.17
N ASP A 228 -12.77 -33.60 -40.16
CA ASP A 228 -13.51 -33.94 -41.36
C ASP A 228 -13.76 -32.70 -42.27
N SER A 229 -14.34 -32.93 -43.46
CA SER A 229 -14.69 -31.85 -44.39
C SER A 229 -15.67 -30.80 -43.83
N LYS A 230 -16.32 -31.08 -42.69
CA LYS A 230 -17.22 -30.18 -41.97
C LYS A 230 -16.54 -29.50 -40.77
N GLY A 231 -15.26 -29.75 -40.55
CA GLY A 231 -14.47 -29.20 -39.45
C GLY A 231 -14.69 -29.89 -38.11
N ARG A 232 -15.22 -31.12 -38.10
CA ARG A 232 -15.40 -31.92 -36.89
C ARG A 232 -14.15 -32.73 -36.59
N CYS A 233 -13.58 -32.51 -35.42
CA CYS A 233 -12.56 -33.40 -34.86
C CYS A 233 -13.26 -34.67 -34.34
N HIS A 234 -12.90 -35.82 -34.90
CA HIS A 234 -13.32 -37.14 -34.46
C HIS A 234 -12.51 -37.54 -33.22
N ASP A 235 -11.19 -37.50 -33.37
CA ASP A 235 -10.25 -37.49 -32.25
C ASP A 235 -9.94 -36.06 -31.81
N SER A 236 -9.95 -35.80 -30.50
CA SER A 236 -9.71 -34.43 -30.02
C SER A 236 -9.04 -34.32 -28.66
N LEU A 237 -8.14 -33.35 -28.56
CA LEU A 237 -7.54 -32.88 -27.32
C LEU A 237 -8.23 -31.60 -26.84
N THR A 238 -8.79 -31.62 -25.64
CA THR A 238 -9.42 -30.47 -24.99
C THR A 238 -8.71 -30.17 -23.67
N LEU A 239 -8.47 -28.89 -23.39
CA LEU A 239 -7.87 -28.42 -22.14
C LEU A 239 -8.89 -27.56 -21.38
N VAL A 240 -9.15 -27.86 -20.12
CA VAL A 240 -10.16 -27.18 -19.29
C VAL A 240 -9.52 -26.68 -18.00
N SER A 241 -9.65 -25.40 -17.70
CA SER A 241 -9.12 -24.78 -16.47
C SER A 241 -10.17 -23.84 -15.88
N GLY A 242 -10.98 -24.34 -14.95
CA GLY A 242 -12.16 -23.64 -14.44
C GLY A 242 -13.17 -23.39 -15.56
N GLU A 243 -13.52 -22.13 -15.81
CA GLU A 243 -14.45 -21.75 -16.91
C GLU A 243 -13.77 -21.67 -18.29
N GLN A 244 -12.43 -21.70 -18.34
CA GLN A 244 -11.70 -21.61 -19.61
C GLN A 244 -11.60 -22.98 -20.29
N ARG A 245 -12.03 -23.07 -21.55
CA ARG A 245 -11.90 -24.25 -22.40
C ARG A 245 -11.07 -23.91 -23.64
N PHE A 246 -10.02 -24.67 -23.88
CA PHE A 246 -9.15 -24.56 -25.05
C PHE A 246 -9.31 -25.83 -25.91
N GLY A 247 -9.42 -25.65 -27.23
CA GLY A 247 -9.73 -26.73 -28.17
C GLY A 247 -11.25 -26.86 -28.44
N PRO A 248 -11.71 -27.96 -29.05
CA PRO A 248 -10.95 -29.18 -29.35
C PRO A 248 -9.81 -28.96 -30.35
N TYR A 249 -8.68 -29.61 -30.14
CA TYR A 249 -7.52 -29.58 -31.03
C TYR A 249 -7.37 -30.93 -31.73
N CYS A 250 -7.19 -30.90 -33.05
CA CYS A 250 -6.93 -32.05 -33.91
C CYS A 250 -6.10 -31.63 -35.14
N GLY A 251 -5.56 -32.57 -35.91
CA GLY A 251 -4.68 -32.33 -37.06
C GLY A 251 -3.22 -32.74 -36.86
N SER A 252 -2.46 -32.72 -37.96
CA SER A 252 -1.07 -33.20 -38.02
C SER A 252 -0.01 -32.25 -37.47
N LYS A 253 -0.42 -31.07 -37.01
CA LYS A 253 0.39 -30.08 -36.28
C LYS A 253 -0.51 -29.37 -35.29
N PHE A 254 0.06 -28.97 -34.14
CA PHE A 254 -0.70 -28.26 -33.12
C PHE A 254 -1.27 -26.92 -33.66
N PRO A 255 -2.60 -26.73 -33.68
CA PRO A 255 -3.22 -25.52 -34.25
C PRO A 255 -3.39 -24.37 -33.23
N GLY A 256 -3.08 -24.62 -31.96
CA GLY A 256 -3.17 -23.61 -30.89
C GLY A 256 -1.97 -22.66 -30.82
N PRO A 257 -1.99 -21.70 -29.88
CA PRO A 257 -0.86 -20.78 -29.66
C PRO A 257 0.36 -21.53 -29.09
N PRO A 258 1.59 -21.02 -29.28
CA PRO A 258 2.82 -21.70 -28.85
C PRO A 258 2.89 -21.92 -27.33
N GLU A 259 2.25 -21.05 -26.55
CA GLU A 259 2.09 -21.18 -25.10
C GLU A 259 0.63 -20.85 -24.73
N ILE A 260 0.03 -21.69 -23.88
CA ILE A 260 -1.29 -21.46 -23.29
C ILE A 260 -1.08 -21.21 -21.80
N LYS A 261 -1.42 -20.00 -21.35
CA LYS A 261 -1.41 -19.64 -19.93
C LYS A 261 -2.83 -19.71 -19.37
N THR A 262 -3.04 -20.59 -18.39
CA THR A 262 -4.33 -20.69 -17.71
C THR A 262 -4.48 -19.60 -16.65
N ARG A 263 -5.69 -19.46 -16.09
CA ARG A 263 -5.99 -18.57 -14.96
C ARG A 263 -6.23 -19.31 -13.64
N ASN A 264 -5.99 -20.62 -13.60
CA ASN A 264 -6.15 -21.43 -12.40
C ASN A 264 -4.95 -22.34 -12.17
N ASN A 265 -4.79 -22.81 -10.94
CA ASN A 265 -3.79 -23.79 -10.53
C ASN A 265 -4.19 -25.25 -10.88
N ILE A 266 -5.38 -25.46 -11.44
CA ILE A 266 -5.91 -26.75 -11.84
C ILE A 266 -6.19 -26.73 -13.34
N LEU A 267 -5.73 -27.77 -14.04
CA LEU A 267 -5.98 -28.00 -15.45
C LEU A 267 -6.38 -29.46 -15.68
N ASP A 268 -7.51 -29.67 -16.33
CA ASP A 268 -7.96 -30.96 -16.84
C ASP A 268 -7.64 -31.07 -18.33
N ILE A 269 -7.02 -32.17 -18.73
CA ILE A 269 -6.64 -32.50 -20.10
C ILE A 269 -7.47 -33.70 -20.51
N ILE A 270 -8.31 -33.53 -21.51
CA ILE A 270 -9.28 -34.53 -21.97
C ILE A 270 -8.92 -34.92 -23.39
N PHE A 271 -8.60 -36.19 -23.61
CA PHE A 271 -8.34 -36.75 -24.93
C PHE A 271 -9.35 -37.86 -25.23
N GLN A 272 -10.07 -37.70 -26.34
CA GLN A 272 -11.12 -38.61 -26.78
C GLN A 272 -10.79 -39.09 -28.18
N THR A 273 -10.88 -40.41 -28.40
CA THR A 273 -10.63 -41.06 -29.69
C THR A 273 -11.82 -41.91 -30.14
N ASP A 274 -12.06 -41.99 -31.44
CA ASP A 274 -13.07 -42.87 -32.02
C ASP A 274 -12.47 -44.22 -32.49
N HIS A 275 -13.20 -44.98 -33.30
CA HIS A 275 -12.83 -46.32 -33.75
C HIS A 275 -12.05 -46.35 -35.08
N ILE A 276 -11.82 -45.20 -35.71
CA ILE A 276 -11.31 -45.08 -37.08
C ILE A 276 -10.07 -44.18 -37.07
N VAL A 277 -8.96 -44.67 -37.63
CA VAL A 277 -7.72 -43.91 -37.88
C VAL A 277 -6.99 -43.43 -36.62
N GLN A 278 -5.78 -43.93 -36.41
CA GLN A 278 -4.94 -43.56 -35.27
C GLN A 278 -3.63 -42.93 -35.76
N HIS A 279 -3.18 -41.91 -35.04
CA HIS A 279 -1.97 -41.14 -35.32
C HIS A 279 -1.01 -41.17 -34.14
N LYS A 280 0.13 -40.48 -34.25
CA LYS A 280 1.19 -40.45 -33.21
C LYS A 280 0.73 -39.86 -31.85
N GLY A 281 -0.31 -39.04 -31.84
CA GLY A 281 -0.88 -38.43 -30.64
C GLY A 281 -0.19 -37.14 -30.23
N TRP A 282 -0.03 -36.90 -28.93
CA TRP A 282 0.43 -35.60 -28.42
C TRP A 282 1.38 -35.70 -27.23
N ARG A 283 2.24 -34.68 -27.08
CA ARG A 283 3.06 -34.45 -25.88
C ARG A 283 2.95 -33.00 -25.40
N ILE A 284 2.49 -32.83 -24.17
CA ILE A 284 2.30 -31.54 -23.49
C ILE A 284 3.39 -31.35 -22.44
N ARG A 285 4.02 -30.18 -22.43
CA ARG A 285 4.88 -29.72 -21.34
C ARG A 285 4.14 -28.67 -20.53
N TYR A 286 4.04 -28.86 -19.22
CA TYR A 286 3.42 -27.88 -18.34
C TYR A 286 4.42 -27.39 -17.28
N HIS A 287 4.21 -26.17 -16.80
CA HIS A 287 4.92 -25.59 -15.67
C HIS A 287 4.03 -24.61 -14.90
N GLY A 288 4.36 -24.36 -13.63
CA GLY A 288 3.69 -23.35 -12.82
C GLY A 288 4.25 -21.95 -13.06
N ASP A 289 3.44 -21.05 -13.61
CA ASP A 289 3.75 -19.62 -13.71
C ASP A 289 3.22 -18.91 -12.45
N PRO A 290 4.08 -18.29 -11.60
CA PRO A 290 3.64 -17.70 -10.35
C PRO A 290 2.76 -16.46 -10.54
N ILE A 291 1.78 -16.30 -9.66
CA ILE A 291 0.94 -15.09 -9.59
C ILE A 291 1.80 -13.86 -9.32
N THR A 292 1.37 -12.73 -9.89
CA THR A 292 2.13 -11.48 -9.88
C THR A 292 1.42 -10.42 -9.05
N CYS A 293 2.16 -9.68 -8.22
CA CYS A 293 1.60 -8.61 -7.40
C CYS A 293 1.87 -7.21 -8.01
N PRO A 294 1.08 -6.19 -7.64
CA PRO A 294 1.29 -4.81 -8.06
C PRO A 294 2.69 -4.28 -7.70
N GLN A 295 3.17 -3.31 -8.47
CA GLN A 295 4.48 -2.66 -8.29
C GLN A 295 4.57 -1.75 -7.05
N SER A 296 3.44 -1.44 -6.41
CA SER A 296 3.38 -0.73 -5.14
C SER A 296 2.47 -1.49 -4.17
N VAL A 297 2.83 -1.45 -2.89
CA VAL A 297 2.00 -2.01 -1.81
C VAL A 297 0.96 -0.98 -1.38
N ILE A 298 1.44 0.24 -1.06
CA ILE A 298 0.63 1.39 -0.63
C ILE A 298 1.21 2.69 -1.21
N PRO A 299 0.41 3.76 -1.36
CA PRO A 299 0.91 5.08 -1.78
C PRO A 299 1.93 5.68 -0.79
N ASN A 300 2.74 6.65 -1.24
CA ASN A 300 3.74 7.35 -0.43
C ASN A 300 4.74 6.40 0.28
N SER A 301 5.10 5.30 -0.39
CA SER A 301 6.05 4.32 0.12
C SER A 301 7.05 3.88 -0.94
N VAL A 302 8.17 3.35 -0.48
CA VAL A 302 9.25 2.77 -1.27
C VAL A 302 9.42 1.30 -0.89
N LEU A 303 9.63 0.45 -1.88
CA LEU A 303 9.84 -0.99 -1.72
C LEU A 303 11.32 -1.36 -1.79
N ASP A 304 11.75 -2.25 -0.90
CA ASP A 304 13.09 -2.84 -0.88
C ASP A 304 13.00 -4.37 -0.70
N PRO A 305 13.54 -5.19 -1.64
CA PRO A 305 14.22 -4.79 -2.87
C PRO A 305 13.25 -4.28 -3.93
N LYS A 306 13.68 -3.28 -4.71
CA LYS A 306 12.98 -2.84 -5.91
C LYS A 306 13.19 -3.87 -7.03
N LYS A 307 12.11 -4.46 -7.54
CA LYS A 307 12.11 -5.40 -8.67
C LYS A 307 11.27 -4.84 -9.82
N ASP A 308 11.55 -5.27 -11.04
CA ASP A 308 10.70 -4.95 -12.20
C ASP A 308 9.38 -5.70 -12.19
N LYS A 309 9.32 -6.83 -11.47
CA LYS A 309 8.13 -7.68 -11.32
C LYS A 309 8.19 -8.41 -9.97
N TYR A 310 7.08 -8.37 -9.24
CA TYR A 310 6.91 -9.12 -8.00
C TYR A 310 6.03 -10.33 -8.24
N SER A 311 6.44 -11.49 -7.72
CA SER A 311 5.71 -12.74 -7.86
C SER A 311 5.40 -13.38 -6.51
N PHE A 312 4.49 -14.35 -6.50
CA PHE A 312 4.07 -15.09 -5.32
C PHE A 312 5.26 -15.48 -4.42
N LYS A 313 5.10 -15.27 -3.10
CA LYS A 313 6.11 -15.41 -2.04
C LYS A 313 7.24 -14.38 -2.01
N ASP A 314 7.29 -13.43 -2.94
CA ASP A 314 8.17 -12.28 -2.78
C ASP A 314 7.82 -11.53 -1.50
N ASN A 315 8.84 -11.15 -0.76
CA ASN A 315 8.72 -10.36 0.46
C ASN A 315 9.50 -9.06 0.27
N VAL A 316 8.84 -7.94 0.55
CA VAL A 316 9.43 -6.61 0.45
C VAL A 316 9.31 -5.88 1.78
N LYS A 317 10.33 -5.09 2.09
CA LYS A 317 10.25 -4.07 3.12
C LYS A 317 9.65 -2.82 2.49
N VAL A 318 8.50 -2.41 3.02
CA VAL A 318 7.79 -1.19 2.65
C VAL A 318 8.20 -0.10 3.63
N THR A 319 8.69 1.03 3.13
CA THR A 319 9.12 2.18 3.93
C THR A 319 8.34 3.41 3.47
N CYS A 320 7.65 4.10 4.38
CA CYS A 320 7.02 5.38 4.03
C CYS A 320 8.08 6.39 3.59
N VAL A 321 7.73 7.26 2.65
CA VAL A 321 8.59 8.38 2.25
C VAL A 321 8.76 9.36 3.41
N GLU A 322 9.81 10.18 3.35
CA GLU A 322 10.12 11.15 4.39
C GLU A 322 8.91 12.05 4.74
N GLY A 323 8.60 12.14 6.03
CA GLY A 323 7.47 12.92 6.55
C GLY A 323 6.11 12.22 6.52
N TYR A 324 6.09 10.92 6.20
CA TYR A 324 4.90 10.08 6.29
C TYR A 324 5.15 8.90 7.23
N GLU A 325 4.10 8.48 7.95
CA GLU A 325 4.15 7.37 8.90
C GLU A 325 2.89 6.51 8.82
N ILE A 326 2.97 5.30 9.38
CA ILE A 326 1.83 4.39 9.51
C ILE A 326 1.34 4.48 10.95
N VAL A 327 0.19 5.14 11.14
CA VAL A 327 -0.42 5.28 12.46
C VAL A 327 -1.21 4.01 12.79
N ARG A 328 -0.80 3.33 13.86
CA ARG A 328 -1.57 2.24 14.48
C ARG A 328 -2.16 2.73 15.80
N GLN A 329 -3.06 1.96 16.41
CA GLN A 329 -3.81 2.39 17.61
C GLN A 329 -2.94 2.87 18.79
N ARG A 330 -1.69 2.40 18.92
CA ARG A 330 -0.81 2.74 20.05
C ARG A 330 0.57 3.27 19.65
N ASP A 331 1.02 2.99 18.44
CA ASP A 331 2.37 3.28 17.98
C ASP A 331 2.33 3.74 16.52
N SER A 332 3.35 4.47 16.09
CA SER A 332 3.61 4.73 14.67
C SER A 332 4.81 3.94 14.17
N LEU A 333 4.74 3.51 12.91
CA LEU A 333 5.79 2.76 12.25
C LEU A 333 6.16 3.43 10.93
N MET A 334 7.45 3.47 10.63
CA MET A 334 7.94 3.94 9.32
C MET A 334 8.08 2.81 8.31
N THR A 335 8.23 1.57 8.79
CA THR A 335 8.53 0.41 7.94
C THR A 335 7.76 -0.83 8.37
N PHE A 336 7.34 -1.64 7.40
CA PHE A 336 6.76 -2.96 7.62
C PHE A 336 7.14 -3.91 6.48
N HIS A 337 6.94 -5.21 6.69
CA HIS A 337 7.13 -6.21 5.63
C HIS A 337 5.78 -6.56 4.99
N SER A 338 5.78 -6.76 3.68
CA SER A 338 4.61 -7.31 2.98
C SER A 338 5.03 -8.40 2.02
N SER A 339 4.24 -9.47 1.99
CA SER A 339 4.46 -10.62 1.12
C SER A 339 3.41 -10.68 0.03
N CYS A 340 3.82 -11.01 -1.19
CA CYS A 340 2.93 -11.25 -2.33
C CYS A 340 2.18 -12.57 -2.13
N GLN A 341 0.86 -12.49 -2.01
CA GLN A 341 -0.02 -13.61 -1.67
C GLN A 341 -0.47 -14.38 -2.91
N ASP A 342 -1.16 -15.50 -2.69
CA ASP A 342 -1.69 -16.38 -3.74
C ASP A 342 -2.91 -15.81 -4.47
N ASN A 343 -3.51 -14.72 -3.98
CA ASN A 343 -4.57 -13.98 -4.66
C ASN A 343 -4.03 -12.81 -5.52
N GLY A 344 -2.71 -12.59 -5.55
CA GLY A 344 -2.08 -11.47 -6.26
C GLY A 344 -2.11 -10.14 -5.51
N GLU A 345 -2.56 -10.14 -4.26
CA GLU A 345 -2.52 -8.96 -3.39
C GLU A 345 -1.34 -9.03 -2.41
N TRP A 346 -0.97 -7.88 -1.87
CA TRP A 346 0.02 -7.76 -0.82
C TRP A 346 -0.63 -7.95 0.55
N SER A 347 -0.02 -8.75 1.43
CA SER A 347 -0.58 -9.10 2.75
C SER A 347 -0.99 -7.92 3.64
N ASN A 348 -0.29 -6.79 3.51
CA ASN A 348 -0.44 -5.60 4.36
C ASN A 348 -0.81 -4.37 3.52
N SER A 349 -1.52 -4.58 2.41
CA SER A 349 -2.02 -3.52 1.49
C SER A 349 -3.05 -2.58 2.13
N HIS A 350 -3.65 -2.96 3.27
CA HIS A 350 -4.64 -2.16 3.99
C HIS A 350 -4.04 -1.02 4.82
N PHE A 351 -2.71 -0.97 5.00
CA PHE A 351 -2.06 0.15 5.68
C PHE A 351 -2.05 1.42 4.82
N SER A 352 -1.81 2.57 5.44
CA SER A 352 -1.68 3.84 4.73
C SER A 352 -0.56 4.66 5.36
N CYS A 353 0.34 5.17 4.51
CA CYS A 353 1.31 6.18 4.90
C CYS A 353 0.61 7.54 4.91
N VAL A 354 0.38 8.08 6.11
CA VAL A 354 -0.25 9.39 6.32
C VAL A 354 0.81 10.43 6.71
N PRO A 355 0.61 11.73 6.42
CA PRO A 355 1.55 12.76 6.82
C PRO A 355 1.74 12.77 8.35
N VAL A 356 2.98 12.92 8.79
CA VAL A 356 3.34 13.05 10.21
C VAL A 356 2.64 14.28 10.80
N ASN A 357 2.13 14.13 12.03
CA ASN A 357 1.45 15.20 12.76
C ASN A 357 2.33 15.74 13.89
N CYS A 358 2.67 17.04 13.85
CA CYS A 358 3.51 17.69 14.86
C CYS A 358 2.75 18.15 16.12
N GLY A 359 1.42 17.97 16.16
CA GLY A 359 0.55 18.49 17.20
C GLY A 359 0.38 20.00 17.13
N GLU A 360 -0.54 20.53 17.95
CA GLU A 360 -0.77 21.97 18.01
C GLU A 360 0.47 22.73 18.50
N PRO A 361 0.75 23.93 17.96
CA PRO A 361 1.82 24.79 18.43
C PRO A 361 1.71 25.07 19.93
N ASN A 362 2.83 24.98 20.64
CA ASN A 362 2.87 25.29 22.07
C ASN A 362 2.50 26.77 22.31
N PRO A 363 1.64 27.09 23.29
CA PRO A 363 1.35 28.48 23.61
C PRO A 363 2.60 29.19 24.15
N ILE A 364 2.73 30.47 23.85
CA ILE A 364 3.77 31.36 24.40
C ILE A 364 3.13 32.48 25.20
N ASP A 365 3.84 32.98 26.20
CA ASP A 365 3.37 34.13 26.96
C ASP A 365 3.35 35.38 26.08
N ASN A 366 2.25 36.14 26.17
CA ASN A 366 2.08 37.42 25.47
C ASN A 366 2.21 37.34 23.94
N GLY A 367 1.82 36.21 23.36
CA GLY A 367 1.74 36.05 21.93
C GLY A 367 0.85 34.88 21.52
N GLN A 368 0.72 34.70 20.22
CA GLN A 368 -0.14 33.69 19.60
C GLN A 368 0.55 33.05 18.41
N ALA A 369 0.26 31.77 18.18
CA ALA A 369 0.66 31.06 16.97
C ALA A 369 -0.38 31.27 15.88
N ILE A 370 0.06 31.63 14.68
CA ILE A 370 -0.81 31.78 13.50
C ILE A 370 -0.26 30.93 12.37
N TYR A 371 -1.06 29.96 11.91
CA TYR A 371 -0.74 29.16 10.74
C TYR A 371 -0.63 30.06 9.51
N THR A 372 0.45 29.86 8.75
CA THR A 372 0.67 30.52 7.46
C THR A 372 0.38 29.56 6.30
N SER A 373 0.35 28.25 6.56
CA SER A 373 -0.12 27.23 5.63
C SER A 373 -1.64 27.24 5.47
N GLU A 374 -2.13 27.04 4.23
CA GLU A 374 -3.55 27.12 3.86
C GLU A 374 -4.47 26.15 4.62
N LEU A 375 -3.99 24.93 4.89
CA LEU A 375 -4.79 23.89 5.52
C LEU A 375 -5.05 24.13 7.02
N HIS A 376 -4.28 25.01 7.67
CA HIS A 376 -4.37 25.26 9.12
C HIS A 376 -4.31 23.98 9.99
N GLU A 377 -3.60 22.96 9.50
CA GLU A 377 -3.44 21.68 10.17
C GLU A 377 -1.96 21.44 10.53
N PRO A 378 -1.67 20.74 11.65
CA PRO A 378 -0.31 20.48 12.14
C PRO A 378 0.41 19.34 11.39
N LEU A 379 0.22 19.22 10.07
CA LEU A 379 0.79 18.12 9.27
C LEU A 379 2.19 18.45 8.73
N TYR A 380 2.92 17.42 8.30
CA TYR A 380 4.26 17.56 7.72
C TYR A 380 4.33 18.68 6.67
N LYS A 381 5.37 19.54 6.79
CA LYS A 381 5.56 20.78 6.02
C LYS A 381 4.57 21.92 6.28
N ALA A 382 3.62 21.78 7.20
CA ALA A 382 2.85 22.93 7.68
C ALA A 382 3.79 23.98 8.29
N VAL A 383 3.40 25.25 8.17
CA VAL A 383 4.19 26.38 8.62
C VAL A 383 3.30 27.31 9.43
N PHE A 384 3.78 27.72 10.60
CA PHE A 384 3.14 28.74 11.41
C PHE A 384 4.18 29.74 11.89
N ARG A 385 3.71 30.90 12.36
CA ARG A 385 4.57 31.91 13.00
C ARG A 385 3.99 32.38 14.31
N TYR A 386 4.85 32.70 15.27
CA TYR A 386 4.45 33.39 16.48
C TYR A 386 4.39 34.89 16.25
N LEU A 387 3.32 35.51 16.74
CA LEU A 387 3.16 36.96 16.82
C LEU A 387 2.97 37.35 18.28
N CYS A 388 3.77 38.31 18.76
CA CYS A 388 3.55 38.91 20.08
C CYS A 388 2.33 39.82 20.07
N ASP A 389 1.77 40.07 21.25
CA ASP A 389 0.63 40.97 21.49
C ASP A 389 1.03 42.45 21.26
N ALA A 390 1.19 42.82 20.00
CA ALA A 390 1.49 44.18 19.57
C ALA A 390 0.34 45.14 19.93
N PRO A 391 0.61 46.43 20.24
CA PRO A 391 1.92 47.08 20.23
C PRO A 391 2.71 46.96 21.55
N TYR A 392 2.21 46.22 22.55
CA TYR A 392 2.76 46.24 23.91
C TYR A 392 3.91 45.24 24.13
N TYR A 393 3.99 44.22 23.28
CA TYR A 393 5.05 43.22 23.30
C TYR A 393 5.72 43.10 21.94
N THR A 394 7.01 42.78 21.95
CA THR A 394 7.82 42.54 20.74
C THR A 394 8.70 41.32 20.93
N LEU A 395 9.13 40.70 19.83
CA LEU A 395 10.06 39.57 19.87
C LEU A 395 11.43 40.03 20.39
N LYS A 396 12.01 39.27 21.33
CA LYS A 396 13.34 39.55 21.89
C LYS A 396 14.45 39.42 20.82
N THR A 397 14.32 38.45 19.92
CA THR A 397 15.29 38.17 18.86
C THR A 397 14.91 38.87 17.57
N LYS A 398 15.93 39.34 16.82
CA LYS A 398 15.76 39.87 15.47
C LYS A 398 15.66 38.71 14.49
N GLY A 399 14.48 38.10 14.43
CA GLY A 399 14.21 36.91 13.64
C GLY A 399 12.72 36.76 13.35
N GLU A 400 12.40 36.06 12.27
CA GLU A 400 11.02 35.66 12.03
C GLU A 400 10.75 34.39 12.85
N ALA A 401 9.83 34.47 13.82
CA ALA A 401 9.48 33.35 14.69
C ALA A 401 8.62 32.29 13.98
N VAL A 402 9.14 31.79 12.85
CA VAL A 402 8.52 30.86 11.91
C VAL A 402 9.01 29.44 12.20
N TYR A 403 8.07 28.51 12.26
CA TYR A 403 8.30 27.09 12.54
C TYR A 403 7.64 26.24 11.47
N GLN A 404 8.33 25.16 11.08
CA GLN A 404 7.86 24.19 10.12
C GLN A 404 7.76 22.80 10.77
N CYS A 405 6.72 22.04 10.44
CA CYS A 405 6.56 20.67 10.91
C CYS A 405 7.57 19.76 10.21
N SER A 406 8.49 19.19 10.99
CA SER A 406 9.54 18.30 10.52
C SER A 406 9.07 16.85 10.36
N ALA A 407 9.84 16.03 9.64
CA ALA A 407 9.53 14.61 9.43
C ALA A 407 9.54 13.77 10.73
N ASN A 408 10.11 14.31 11.82
CA ASN A 408 10.18 13.66 13.12
C ASN A 408 9.02 14.06 14.05
N GLY A 409 8.00 14.75 13.54
CA GLY A 409 6.84 15.16 14.34
C GLY A 409 7.14 16.28 15.33
N ARG A 410 8.11 17.16 15.00
CA ARG A 410 8.47 18.33 15.82
C ARG A 410 8.41 19.61 15.00
N TRP A 411 7.96 20.69 15.64
CA TRP A 411 8.07 22.05 15.14
C TRP A 411 9.51 22.54 15.22
N VAL A 412 10.07 22.98 14.09
CA VAL A 412 11.46 23.45 14.01
C VAL A 412 11.51 24.78 13.27
N SER A 413 12.17 25.76 13.88
CA SER A 413 12.55 27.03 13.29
C SER A 413 13.96 26.95 12.70
N ALA A 414 14.18 27.62 11.56
CA ALA A 414 15.50 27.71 10.95
C ALA A 414 16.52 28.45 11.82
N GLU A 415 16.06 29.41 12.63
CA GLU A 415 16.93 30.25 13.46
C GLU A 415 17.01 29.75 14.91
N MET A 416 15.89 29.28 15.47
CA MET A 416 15.78 28.92 16.89
C MET A 416 15.70 27.40 17.15
N GLY A 417 15.73 26.57 16.11
CA GLY A 417 15.55 25.13 16.25
C GLY A 417 14.20 24.81 16.92
N THR A 418 14.23 24.13 18.05
CA THR A 418 13.02 23.77 18.82
C THR A 418 12.73 24.71 20.00
N GLU A 419 13.58 25.72 20.25
CA GLU A 419 13.34 26.69 21.33
C GLU A 419 12.18 27.61 20.96
N LEU A 420 11.40 28.06 21.95
CA LEU A 420 10.26 28.97 21.74
C LEU A 420 10.71 30.44 21.81
N PRO A 421 10.10 31.33 21.01
CA PRO A 421 10.42 32.75 21.07
C PRO A 421 9.91 33.37 22.39
N LYS A 422 10.58 34.42 22.85
CA LYS A 422 10.16 35.21 24.03
C LYS A 422 9.65 36.58 23.60
N CYS A 423 8.41 36.89 23.98
CA CYS A 423 7.80 38.21 23.81
C CYS A 423 8.13 39.09 25.01
N ILE A 424 8.86 40.18 24.77
CA ILE A 424 9.28 41.14 25.81
C ILE A 424 8.45 42.43 25.75
N PRO A 425 8.18 43.08 26.90
CA PRO A 425 7.50 44.37 26.94
C PRO A 425 8.19 45.45 26.11
N VAL A 426 7.42 46.20 25.33
CA VAL A 426 7.87 47.45 24.69
C VAL A 426 7.88 48.55 25.74
N CYS A 427 9.03 49.20 25.94
CA CYS A 427 9.19 50.27 26.91
C CYS A 427 9.03 51.67 26.28
N GLY A 428 8.69 52.65 27.11
CA GLY A 428 8.81 54.07 26.81
C GLY A 428 7.78 54.64 25.84
N VAL A 429 6.87 53.83 25.30
CA VAL A 429 5.84 54.28 24.35
C VAL A 429 4.50 54.47 25.10
N PRO A 430 4.05 55.72 25.33
CA PRO A 430 2.75 55.97 25.93
C PRO A 430 1.63 55.71 24.92
N SER A 431 0.61 54.95 25.32
CA SER A 431 -0.55 54.65 24.47
C SER A 431 -1.36 55.89 24.10
N LYS A 432 -1.29 56.95 24.93
CA LYS A 432 -1.80 58.28 24.60
C LYS A 432 -0.66 59.29 24.68
N PRO A 433 -0.17 59.82 23.54
CA PRO A 433 0.93 60.78 23.51
C PRO A 433 0.68 61.97 24.44
N ILE A 434 1.75 62.43 25.10
CA ILE A 434 1.69 63.55 26.04
C ILE A 434 1.62 64.86 25.25
N GLN A 435 0.42 65.31 24.91
CA GLN A 435 0.21 66.61 24.27
C GLN A 435 0.05 67.71 25.34
N GLU A 436 0.69 68.85 25.11
CA GLU A 436 0.53 70.08 25.90
C GLU A 436 -0.39 71.04 25.12
N THR A 437 -1.62 71.26 25.59
CA THR A 437 -2.61 72.07 24.86
C THR A 437 -2.45 73.59 25.04
N ALA A 438 -1.48 74.05 25.84
CA ALA A 438 -0.94 75.42 25.88
C ALA A 438 0.18 75.48 26.93
N LYS A 439 1.02 76.52 26.92
CA LYS A 439 1.95 76.86 28.02
C LYS A 439 1.16 77.33 29.26
N ILE A 440 0.38 76.43 29.88
CA ILE A 440 -0.38 76.72 31.10
C ILE A 440 0.56 76.59 32.29
N PHE A 441 0.64 77.63 33.13
CA PHE A 441 1.40 77.64 34.38
C PHE A 441 0.64 76.84 35.46
N GLY A 442 1.32 75.98 36.24
CA GLY A 442 0.70 75.20 37.35
C GLY A 442 0.45 73.69 37.15
N GLY A 443 0.83 73.11 36.00
CA GLY A 443 0.64 71.69 35.69
C GLY A 443 -0.78 71.36 35.20
N THR A 444 -0.94 70.24 34.49
CA THR A 444 -2.22 69.81 33.89
C THR A 444 -2.63 68.41 34.39
N ARG A 445 -3.91 68.07 34.32
CA ARG A 445 -4.38 66.74 34.70
C ARG A 445 -3.85 65.73 33.68
N ALA A 446 -3.25 64.64 34.16
CA ALA A 446 -2.82 63.57 33.29
C ALA A 446 -4.03 62.74 32.84
N GLU A 447 -3.95 62.20 31.63
CA GLU A 447 -4.94 61.31 31.07
C GLU A 447 -4.46 59.86 31.14
N LYS A 448 -5.40 58.91 31.13
CA LYS A 448 -5.06 57.48 31.02
C LYS A 448 -4.21 57.24 29.76
N GLY A 449 -3.15 56.47 29.91
CA GLY A 449 -2.18 56.19 28.85
C GLY A 449 -1.10 57.27 28.62
N ASN A 450 -1.12 58.43 29.31
CA ASN A 450 -0.02 59.41 29.24
C ASN A 450 1.26 58.91 29.95
N PHE A 451 1.10 58.29 31.13
CA PHE A 451 2.20 57.79 31.96
C PHE A 451 1.90 56.35 32.42
N PRO A 452 1.86 55.38 31.50
CA PRO A 452 1.48 54.00 31.81
C PRO A 452 2.48 53.28 32.73
N TRP A 453 3.69 53.80 32.87
CA TRP A 453 4.72 53.32 33.80
C TRP A 453 4.56 53.82 35.24
N GLN A 454 3.63 54.76 35.49
CA GLN A 454 3.47 55.36 36.81
C GLN A 454 2.92 54.34 37.80
N VAL A 455 3.64 54.13 38.90
CA VAL A 455 3.21 53.30 40.03
C VAL A 455 2.84 54.22 41.20
N TYR A 456 1.67 54.03 41.79
CA TYR A 456 1.23 54.71 43.01
C TYR A 456 1.60 53.87 44.22
N PHE A 457 2.24 54.48 45.21
CA PHE A 457 2.50 53.88 46.52
C PHE A 457 1.47 54.41 47.50
N GLY A 458 0.69 53.52 48.11
CA GLY A 458 -0.35 53.88 49.09
C GLY A 458 0.23 54.22 50.46
N HIS A 459 1.14 53.38 50.96
CA HIS A 459 1.82 53.58 52.23
C HIS A 459 3.28 53.06 52.21
N PRO A 460 4.29 53.91 52.47
CA PRO A 460 4.20 55.36 52.58
C PRO A 460 3.78 55.95 51.22
N ARG A 461 3.10 57.10 51.23
CA ARG A 461 2.59 57.68 49.99
C ARG A 461 3.74 58.17 49.11
N GLY A 462 3.79 57.67 47.89
CA GLY A 462 4.84 58.02 46.94
C GLY A 462 4.54 57.54 45.52
N GLY A 463 5.56 57.56 44.69
CA GLY A 463 5.56 57.09 43.32
C GLY A 463 6.62 56.03 43.07
N GLY A 464 6.45 55.35 41.95
CA GLY A 464 7.47 54.49 41.36
C GLY A 464 7.30 54.41 39.86
N VAL A 465 8.20 53.68 39.23
CA VAL A 465 8.31 53.55 37.79
C VAL A 465 8.39 52.07 37.45
N LEU A 466 7.43 51.56 36.69
CA LEU A 466 7.53 50.24 36.10
C LEU A 466 8.62 50.27 35.02
N ILE A 467 9.65 49.44 35.16
CA ILE A 467 10.78 49.37 34.21
C ILE A 467 10.82 48.04 33.44
N SER A 468 10.06 47.03 33.89
CA SER A 468 9.77 45.79 33.17
C SER A 468 8.48 45.16 33.71
N GLU A 469 8.09 43.99 33.23
CA GLU A 469 6.91 43.25 33.74
C GLU A 469 7.02 42.81 35.20
N ARG A 470 8.23 42.72 35.75
CA ARG A 470 8.47 42.26 37.13
C ARG A 470 9.22 43.26 38.01
N TRP A 471 9.55 44.45 37.50
CA TRP A 471 10.43 45.36 38.22
C TRP A 471 9.86 46.77 38.30
N VAL A 472 9.78 47.28 39.53
CA VAL A 472 9.45 48.67 39.84
C VAL A 472 10.68 49.35 40.42
N MET A 473 11.01 50.53 39.91
CA MET A 473 12.07 51.39 40.41
C MET A 473 11.46 52.57 41.17
N THR A 474 12.07 52.93 42.29
CA THR A 474 11.62 54.05 43.13
C THR A 474 12.82 54.65 43.88
N ALA A 475 12.59 55.69 44.68
CA ALA A 475 13.62 56.30 45.53
C ALA A 475 13.86 55.45 46.78
N ALA A 476 15.11 55.40 47.28
CA ALA A 476 15.46 54.62 48.47
C ALA A 476 14.72 55.11 49.72
N HIS A 477 14.56 56.42 49.88
CA HIS A 477 13.86 56.98 51.04
C HIS A 477 12.36 56.64 51.08
N VAL A 478 11.75 56.23 49.95
CA VAL A 478 10.36 55.75 49.90
C VAL A 478 10.23 54.37 50.54
N LEU A 479 11.28 53.55 50.44
CA LEU A 479 11.31 52.18 51.00
C LEU A 479 12.01 52.08 52.35
N GLU A 480 12.65 53.16 52.81
CA GLU A 480 13.36 53.16 54.07
C GLU A 480 12.39 52.94 55.24
N GLY A 481 12.47 51.77 55.87
CA GLY A 481 11.58 51.37 56.96
C GLY A 481 10.31 50.64 56.50
N TYR A 482 10.17 50.34 55.20
CA TYR A 482 8.99 49.71 54.61
C TYR A 482 9.37 48.60 53.62
N ASP A 483 9.32 47.34 54.07
CA ASP A 483 9.72 46.20 53.23
C ASP A 483 8.61 45.74 52.26
N LYS A 484 7.35 46.08 52.53
CA LYS A 484 6.17 45.66 51.76
C LYS A 484 5.23 46.83 51.47
N PRO A 485 5.58 47.74 50.54
CA PRO A 485 4.72 48.85 50.16
C PRO A 485 3.45 48.36 49.45
N THR A 486 2.34 49.07 49.65
CA THR A 486 1.12 48.89 48.83
C THR A 486 1.27 49.65 47.53
N MET A 487 1.20 48.94 46.40
CA MET A 487 1.51 49.50 45.08
C MET A 487 0.40 49.23 44.07
N TYR A 488 0.12 50.23 43.23
CA TYR A 488 -0.92 50.15 42.21
C TYR A 488 -0.45 50.75 40.89
N ALA A 489 -0.83 50.15 39.76
CA ALA A 489 -0.57 50.65 38.41
C ALA A 489 -1.86 50.73 37.58
N GLY A 490 -1.82 51.46 36.46
CA GLY A 490 -2.93 51.52 35.50
C GLY A 490 -4.05 52.52 35.83
N VAL A 491 -3.89 53.31 36.89
CA VAL A 491 -4.88 54.29 37.35
C VAL A 491 -4.36 55.71 37.33
N ILE A 492 -5.31 56.65 37.16
CA ILE A 492 -5.08 58.08 37.34
C ILE A 492 -5.83 58.63 38.55
N ASP A 493 -6.84 57.91 39.06
CA ASP A 493 -7.64 58.26 40.23
C ASP A 493 -7.27 57.31 41.38
N VAL A 494 -6.74 57.86 42.48
CA VAL A 494 -6.35 57.09 43.67
C VAL A 494 -7.41 57.13 44.78
N GLY A 495 -8.66 57.44 44.43
CA GLY A 495 -9.80 57.20 45.31
C GLY A 495 -10.02 55.71 45.53
N GLU A 496 -10.46 55.34 46.73
CA GLU A 496 -10.63 53.94 47.17
C GLU A 496 -11.44 53.09 46.19
N GLU A 497 -12.55 53.62 45.67
CA GLU A 497 -13.37 52.92 44.67
C GLU A 497 -12.60 52.66 43.36
N SER A 498 -11.85 53.65 42.88
CA SER A 498 -11.07 53.53 41.64
C SER A 498 -9.89 52.57 41.80
N LEU A 499 -9.24 52.56 42.97
CA LEU A 499 -8.18 51.60 43.28
C LEU A 499 -8.71 50.16 43.27
N ASN A 500 -9.90 49.93 43.82
CA ASN A 500 -10.49 48.59 43.87
C ASN A 500 -11.03 48.09 42.51
N ARG A 501 -11.51 48.99 41.65
CA ARG A 501 -12.19 48.62 40.39
C ARG A 501 -11.30 48.69 39.15
N GLU A 502 -10.35 49.62 39.12
CA GLU A 502 -9.59 49.94 37.91
C GLU A 502 -8.07 49.70 38.05
N ALA A 503 -7.52 49.73 39.26
CA ALA A 503 -6.09 49.56 39.46
C ALA A 503 -5.66 48.11 39.42
N LYS A 504 -4.46 47.88 38.89
CA LYS A 504 -3.73 46.63 39.09
C LYS A 504 -2.88 46.76 40.35
N GLU A 505 -3.22 46.02 41.39
CA GLU A 505 -2.36 45.86 42.56
C GLU A 505 -1.07 45.12 42.17
N LEU A 506 0.07 45.67 42.61
CA LEU A 506 1.40 45.14 42.39
C LEU A 506 1.95 44.60 43.71
N ILE A 507 2.22 43.29 43.77
CA ILE A 507 2.66 42.62 45.00
C ILE A 507 4.19 42.50 44.96
N PRO A 508 4.92 43.17 45.88
CA PRO A 508 6.37 43.04 45.97
C PRO A 508 6.75 41.67 46.55
N GLU A 509 7.71 41.01 45.92
CA GLU A 509 8.38 39.82 46.43
C GLU A 509 9.57 40.22 47.31
N THR A 510 10.40 41.15 46.84
CA THR A 510 11.62 41.60 47.53
C THR A 510 11.98 43.03 47.12
N SER A 511 12.55 43.80 48.05
CA SER A 511 13.08 45.14 47.82
C SER A 511 14.61 45.18 47.88
N PHE A 512 15.22 46.05 47.08
CA PHE A 512 16.66 46.23 46.98
C PHE A 512 16.97 47.73 47.05
N ILE A 513 17.47 48.18 48.20
CA ILE A 513 17.95 49.56 48.37
C ILE A 513 19.42 49.61 47.95
N HIS A 514 19.81 50.64 47.21
CA HIS A 514 21.20 50.79 46.76
C HIS A 514 22.17 50.83 47.97
N PRO A 515 23.29 50.08 47.94
CA PRO A 515 24.19 49.96 49.09
C PRO A 515 24.87 51.27 49.50
N GLY A 516 24.97 52.23 48.57
CA GLY A 516 25.47 53.58 48.85
C GLY A 516 24.48 54.49 49.60
N TRP A 517 23.23 54.08 49.79
CA TRP A 517 22.22 54.86 50.51
C TRP A 517 22.51 54.89 52.02
N LYS A 518 22.66 56.10 52.58
CA LYS A 518 22.90 56.28 54.02
C LYS A 518 21.58 56.52 54.75
N LYS A 519 21.29 55.66 55.73
CA LYS A 519 20.10 55.79 56.59
C LYS A 519 20.26 56.97 57.55
N GLN A 520 19.29 57.88 57.55
CA GLN A 520 19.18 59.06 58.42
C GLN A 520 17.71 59.28 58.79
N PRO A 521 17.40 59.80 59.99
CA PRO A 521 16.04 60.20 60.33
C PRO A 521 15.47 61.17 59.29
N ALA A 522 14.21 60.96 58.89
CA ALA A 522 13.60 61.71 57.78
C ALA A 522 13.55 63.22 58.03
N GLU A 523 13.44 63.64 59.29
CA GLU A 523 13.31 65.03 59.71
C GLU A 523 14.62 65.81 59.67
N THR A 524 15.77 65.11 59.77
CA THR A 524 17.11 65.72 59.82
C THR A 524 17.99 65.33 58.64
N ARG A 525 17.42 64.64 57.64
CA ARG A 525 18.15 64.17 56.47
C ARG A 525 18.70 65.32 55.65
N THR A 526 20.01 65.25 55.41
CA THR A 526 20.76 66.23 54.61
C THR A 526 21.52 65.59 53.44
N ASP A 527 21.68 64.26 53.45
CA ASP A 527 22.32 63.47 52.41
C ASP A 527 21.28 62.61 51.69
N PHE A 528 21.11 62.88 50.39
CA PHE A 528 20.23 62.15 49.47
C PHE A 528 21.03 61.47 48.36
N ASP A 529 22.36 61.34 48.50
CA ASP A 529 23.16 60.62 47.52
C ASP A 529 22.76 59.14 47.49
N ASN A 530 22.74 58.54 46.29
CA ASN A 530 22.31 57.15 46.09
C ASN A 530 20.85 56.84 46.45
N ASP A 531 19.95 57.82 46.27
CA ASP A 531 18.52 57.67 46.52
C ASP A 531 17.80 56.88 45.41
N ILE A 532 18.04 55.57 45.35
CA ILE A 532 17.44 54.65 44.38
C ILE A 532 17.23 53.26 44.99
N ALA A 533 16.11 52.64 44.63
CA ALA A 533 15.76 51.29 45.00
C ALA A 533 14.97 50.56 43.89
N LEU A 534 15.03 49.23 43.94
CA LEU A 534 14.30 48.32 43.05
C LEU A 534 13.39 47.39 43.86
N LEU A 535 12.24 47.05 43.28
CA LEU A 535 11.30 46.09 43.82
C LEU A 535 11.03 45.03 42.75
N LYS A 536 11.28 43.77 43.10
CA LYS A 536 10.86 42.62 42.29
C LYS A 536 9.43 42.26 42.64
N LEU A 537 8.59 42.08 41.63
CA LEU A 537 7.19 41.70 41.77
C LEU A 537 7.05 40.18 41.77
N ARG A 538 6.13 39.67 42.61
CA ARG A 538 5.86 38.23 42.70
C ARG A 538 5.35 37.65 41.38
N GLU A 539 4.49 38.39 40.70
CA GLU A 539 3.86 38.00 39.44
C GLU A 539 4.14 39.05 38.37
N PRO A 540 4.32 38.64 37.10
CA PRO A 540 4.53 39.57 36.01
C PRO A 540 3.24 40.33 35.73
N VAL A 541 3.37 41.61 35.38
CA VAL A 541 2.24 42.48 35.07
C VAL A 541 2.00 42.45 33.57
N LYS A 542 0.76 42.16 33.16
CA LYS A 542 0.34 42.20 31.76
C LYS A 542 0.36 43.64 31.26
N MET A 543 1.10 43.88 30.18
CA MET A 543 1.15 45.19 29.52
C MET A 543 -0.12 45.46 28.73
N GLY A 544 -0.45 46.73 28.58
CA GLY A 544 -1.62 47.20 27.87
C GLY A 544 -1.68 48.72 27.79
N PRO A 545 -2.83 49.30 27.44
CA PRO A 545 -2.92 50.73 27.14
C PRO A 545 -2.58 51.63 28.33
N ASN A 546 -2.80 51.16 29.55
CA ASN A 546 -2.60 51.94 30.78
C ASN A 546 -1.42 51.47 31.63
N ILE A 547 -0.78 50.35 31.27
CA ILE A 547 0.35 49.76 32.01
C ILE A 547 1.39 49.33 30.99
N SER A 548 2.53 50.01 30.98
CA SER A 548 3.69 49.66 30.16
C SER A 548 4.95 50.26 30.79
N PRO A 549 6.12 49.65 30.63
CA PRO A 549 7.32 50.09 31.32
C PRO A 549 7.90 51.36 30.70
N LEU A 550 8.67 52.12 31.47
CA LEU A 550 9.50 53.21 30.98
C LEU A 550 10.90 52.68 30.65
N CYS A 551 11.50 53.12 29.54
CA CYS A 551 12.84 52.65 29.18
C CYS A 551 13.90 53.12 30.18
N LEU A 552 14.96 52.32 30.34
CA LEU A 552 16.19 52.76 31.00
C LEU A 552 17.03 53.62 30.03
N PRO A 553 17.82 54.58 30.52
CA PRO A 553 18.72 55.35 29.68
C PRO A 553 19.78 54.44 29.03
N GLY A 554 20.20 54.77 27.82
CA GLY A 554 21.34 54.13 27.17
C GLY A 554 22.67 54.57 27.77
N ARG A 555 23.75 53.86 27.40
CA ARG A 555 25.12 54.15 27.85
C ARG A 555 25.86 55.16 26.97
N SER A 556 25.23 55.62 25.89
CA SER A 556 25.87 56.50 24.93
C SER A 556 25.94 57.95 25.45
N PRO A 557 26.90 58.78 25.00
CA PRO A 557 27.06 60.16 25.47
C PRO A 557 25.81 61.04 25.25
N GLU A 558 24.91 60.66 24.35
CA GLU A 558 23.65 61.35 24.06
C GLU A 558 22.68 61.32 25.26
N TYR A 559 22.81 60.38 26.18
CA TYR A 559 22.00 60.29 27.40
C TYR A 559 22.54 61.18 28.55
N GLU A 560 23.66 61.88 28.35
CA GLU A 560 24.10 62.92 29.29
C GLU A 560 23.26 64.19 29.09
N LEU A 561 22.48 64.54 30.13
CA LEU A 561 21.50 65.61 30.07
C LEU A 561 22.13 67.00 29.91
N ARG A 562 21.65 67.74 28.91
CA ARG A 562 22.05 69.13 28.68
C ARG A 562 21.11 70.10 29.38
N LYS A 563 21.62 71.26 29.79
CA LYS A 563 20.81 72.37 30.30
C LYS A 563 19.72 72.74 29.29
N GLY A 564 18.49 72.91 29.78
CA GLY A 564 17.32 73.24 28.96
C GLY A 564 16.58 72.03 28.38
N THR A 565 17.11 70.81 28.52
CA THR A 565 16.38 69.58 28.14
C THR A 565 15.08 69.51 28.91
N LEU A 566 13.97 69.33 28.21
CA LEU A 566 12.64 69.26 28.82
C LEU A 566 12.32 67.81 29.21
N GLY A 567 11.85 67.62 30.44
CA GLY A 567 11.35 66.35 30.92
C GLY A 567 9.99 66.50 31.58
N TYR A 568 9.25 65.40 31.65
CA TYR A 568 7.95 65.31 32.28
C TYR A 568 8.07 64.70 33.67
N ILE A 569 7.39 65.33 34.63
CA ILE A 569 7.09 64.74 35.93
C ILE A 569 5.60 64.45 36.02
N ALA A 570 5.25 63.36 36.70
CA ALA A 570 3.87 63.03 37.00
C ALA A 570 3.73 62.45 38.41
N GLY A 571 2.63 62.78 39.07
CA GLY A 571 2.31 62.18 40.36
C GLY A 571 1.07 62.76 41.06
N TRP A 572 0.85 62.29 42.29
CA TRP A 572 -0.28 62.65 43.15
C TRP A 572 0.15 63.43 44.40
N GLY A 573 1.24 64.18 44.28
CA GLY A 573 1.87 64.98 45.29
C GLY A 573 1.22 66.35 45.47
N GLN A 574 1.57 66.97 46.57
CA GLN A 574 0.90 68.14 47.11
C GLN A 574 1.01 69.37 46.20
N LYS A 575 -0.12 69.94 45.81
CA LYS A 575 -0.18 71.14 44.96
C LYS A 575 -0.14 72.45 45.76
N GLU A 576 -0.78 72.43 46.93
CA GLU A 576 -0.97 73.57 47.84
C GLU A 576 -0.87 73.07 49.29
N ARG A 577 -0.60 73.95 50.27
CA ARG A 577 -0.49 73.55 51.68
C ARG A 577 -1.78 72.82 52.15
N GLY A 578 -1.67 71.55 52.55
CA GLY A 578 -2.70 70.77 53.24
C GLY A 578 -3.47 69.72 52.43
N ARG A 579 -3.48 69.71 51.08
CA ARG A 579 -4.32 68.76 50.31
C ARG A 579 -3.54 67.97 49.25
N LEU A 580 -3.62 66.64 49.36
CA LEU A 580 -3.11 65.70 48.36
C LEU A 580 -4.13 65.53 47.22
N PRO A 581 -3.73 65.64 45.94
CA PRO A 581 -4.64 65.44 44.82
C PRO A 581 -5.06 63.98 44.68
N ARG A 582 -6.33 63.78 44.32
CA ARG A 582 -6.94 62.48 44.00
C ARG A 582 -6.59 62.01 42.58
N TYR A 583 -6.41 62.93 41.65
CA TYR A 583 -6.08 62.64 40.26
C TYR A 583 -4.59 62.83 39.98
N LEU A 584 -4.07 62.10 38.99
CA LEU A 584 -2.69 62.23 38.52
C LEU A 584 -2.51 63.56 37.79
N TRP A 585 -1.44 64.27 38.10
CA TRP A 585 -1.06 65.52 37.44
C TRP A 585 0.28 65.38 36.76
N LYS A 586 0.48 66.19 35.73
CA LYS A 586 1.70 66.24 34.93
C LYS A 586 2.22 67.67 34.80
N ALA A 587 3.53 67.79 34.68
CA ALA A 587 4.18 69.05 34.33
C ALA A 587 5.45 68.78 33.51
N GLN A 588 5.73 69.65 32.55
CA GLN A 588 6.98 69.67 31.81
C GLN A 588 7.92 70.72 32.44
N ILE A 589 9.14 70.29 32.79
CA ILE A 589 10.16 71.12 33.44
C ILE A 589 11.54 70.95 32.78
N PRO A 590 12.34 72.02 32.67
CA PRO A 590 13.67 71.95 32.09
C PRO A 590 14.73 71.52 33.11
N VAL A 591 15.76 70.81 32.63
CA VAL A 591 17.03 70.62 33.35
C VAL A 591 17.71 71.97 33.51
N VAL A 592 18.17 72.27 34.72
CA VAL A 592 18.88 73.52 35.04
C VAL A 592 20.23 73.23 35.70
N ASP A 593 21.02 74.29 35.86
CA ASP A 593 22.31 74.20 36.53
C ASP A 593 22.13 73.87 38.02
N MET A 594 22.97 72.98 38.54
CA MET A 594 22.95 72.55 39.95
C MET A 594 23.10 73.73 40.92
N ASP A 595 23.81 74.79 40.52
CA ASP A 595 23.97 75.99 41.34
C ASP A 595 22.64 76.72 41.59
N LYS A 596 21.65 76.57 40.70
CA LYS A 596 20.30 77.10 40.95
C LYS A 596 19.63 76.38 42.12
N CYS A 597 19.73 75.05 42.20
CA CYS A 597 19.19 74.28 43.32
C CYS A 597 19.90 74.66 44.64
N ARG A 598 21.22 74.86 44.62
CA ARG A 598 22.00 75.27 45.81
C ARG A 598 21.62 76.66 46.34
N SER A 599 21.20 77.56 45.45
CA SER A 599 20.84 78.94 45.80
C SER A 599 19.49 79.09 46.52
N VAL A 600 18.64 78.06 46.50
CA VAL A 600 17.31 78.11 47.14
C VAL A 600 17.42 77.83 48.64
N LYS A 601 16.84 78.71 49.47
CA LYS A 601 16.73 78.44 50.91
C LYS A 601 15.71 77.32 51.18
N PRO A 602 16.11 76.25 51.88
CA PRO A 602 15.22 75.13 52.17
C PRO A 602 14.07 75.52 53.13
N GLU A 603 12.93 74.82 53.06
CA GLU A 603 11.84 74.98 54.03
C GLU A 603 12.22 74.37 55.40
N GLY A 604 12.77 75.17 56.32
CA GLY A 604 13.11 74.74 57.68
C GLY A 604 14.14 75.63 58.39
N SER A 605 14.68 75.17 59.53
CA SER A 605 15.74 75.83 60.31
C SER A 605 17.15 75.51 59.84
N ALA A 606 17.32 74.62 58.86
CA ALA A 606 18.61 74.24 58.30
C ALA A 606 19.09 75.27 57.26
N ASP A 607 20.38 75.61 57.30
CA ASP A 607 21.03 76.43 56.27
C ASP A 607 21.23 75.63 54.98
N SER A 608 21.19 76.28 53.81
CA SER A 608 21.35 75.62 52.50
C SER A 608 22.71 74.90 52.38
N SER A 609 23.71 75.37 53.12
CA SER A 609 25.04 74.76 53.23
C SER A 609 25.06 73.36 53.87
N ALA A 610 23.99 72.95 54.56
CA ALA A 610 23.90 71.65 55.21
C ALA A 610 23.61 70.49 54.24
N TYR A 611 23.00 70.76 53.08
CA TYR A 611 22.59 69.74 52.13
C TYR A 611 23.73 69.32 51.18
N ARG A 612 23.88 68.02 50.97
CA ARG A 612 24.89 67.46 50.07
C ARG A 612 24.35 67.34 48.65
N PHE A 613 25.01 68.02 47.70
CA PHE A 613 24.73 67.95 46.27
C PHE A 613 25.83 67.13 45.58
N THR A 614 25.47 66.10 44.80
CA THR A 614 26.42 65.22 44.12
C THR A 614 26.16 65.15 42.62
N ASP A 615 27.14 64.64 41.86
CA ASP A 615 27.03 64.40 40.40
C ASP A 615 26.07 63.26 40.05
N ASN A 616 25.54 62.57 41.08
CA ASN A 616 24.50 61.56 40.96
C ASN A 616 23.08 62.17 41.00
N MET A 617 22.96 63.50 40.99
CA MET A 617 21.69 64.21 41.04
C MET A 617 21.49 65.08 39.80
N ILE A 618 20.23 65.31 39.44
CA ILE A 618 19.78 66.25 38.41
C ILE A 618 19.03 67.37 39.11
N CYS A 619 19.32 68.62 38.77
CA CYS A 619 18.53 69.78 39.16
C CYS A 619 17.58 70.14 37.99
N ALA A 620 16.28 70.20 38.24
CA ALA A 620 15.29 70.59 37.23
C ALA A 620 14.20 71.48 37.83
N GLY A 621 13.63 72.38 37.02
CA GLY A 621 12.55 73.26 37.46
C GLY A 621 12.69 74.71 36.97
N GLY A 622 12.08 75.63 37.71
CA GLY A 622 12.00 77.06 37.35
C GLY A 622 10.58 77.63 37.45
N GLY A 623 9.91 77.38 38.58
CA GLY A 623 8.53 77.84 38.86
C GLY A 623 7.44 76.76 38.75
N LYS A 624 7.84 75.53 38.38
CA LYS A 624 7.07 74.28 38.47
C LYS A 624 8.00 73.22 39.02
N ASP A 625 7.54 72.40 39.96
CA ASP A 625 8.36 71.38 40.63
C ASP A 625 7.49 70.25 41.19
N SER A 626 8.08 69.07 41.37
CA SER A 626 7.51 67.94 42.10
C SER A 626 7.49 68.24 43.61
N CYS A 627 6.43 67.82 44.29
CA CYS A 627 6.21 68.14 45.71
C CYS A 627 6.05 66.87 46.56
N LYS A 628 5.88 67.04 47.87
CA LYS A 628 5.65 65.92 48.80
C LYS A 628 4.55 64.98 48.29
N GLY A 629 4.84 63.69 48.19
CA GLY A 629 3.92 62.66 47.71
C GLY A 629 4.12 62.21 46.26
N ASP A 630 5.07 62.82 45.54
CA ASP A 630 5.54 62.34 44.22
C ASP A 630 6.87 61.57 44.27
N SER A 631 7.48 61.50 45.45
CA SER A 631 8.79 60.88 45.67
C SER A 631 8.88 59.47 45.11
N GLY A 632 9.95 59.19 44.37
CA GLY A 632 10.17 57.93 43.66
C GLY A 632 9.54 57.85 42.27
N GLY A 633 8.70 58.80 41.87
CA GLY A 633 8.16 58.88 40.50
C GLY A 633 9.22 59.22 39.45
N ALA A 634 8.87 59.06 38.17
CA ALA A 634 9.78 59.29 37.06
C ALA A 634 9.96 60.77 36.72
N TYR A 635 11.20 61.16 36.41
CA TYR A 635 11.49 62.26 35.51
C TYR A 635 11.75 61.68 34.11
N ALA A 636 10.72 61.71 33.27
CA ALA A 636 10.72 61.07 31.96
C ALA A 636 11.18 62.05 30.87
N ILE A 637 12.17 61.67 30.08
CA ILE A 637 12.70 62.47 28.97
C ILE A 637 12.53 61.68 27.68
N GLN A 638 12.25 62.39 26.58
CA GLN A 638 12.17 61.82 25.25
C GLN A 638 13.52 61.23 24.85
N ASP A 639 13.53 60.01 24.33
CA ASP A 639 14.76 59.32 23.97
C ASP A 639 15.47 60.07 22.81
N PRO A 640 16.77 60.41 22.96
CA PRO A 640 17.50 61.17 21.95
C PRO A 640 17.75 60.41 20.65
N LEU A 641 17.61 59.08 20.66
CA LEU A 641 17.79 58.19 19.50
C LEU A 641 16.44 57.74 18.93
N ASN A 642 15.32 57.93 19.65
CA ASN A 642 13.99 57.55 19.21
C ASN A 642 12.90 58.50 19.76
N ASP A 643 12.47 59.45 18.91
CA ASP A 643 11.47 60.45 19.26
C ASP A 643 10.10 59.89 19.70
N SER A 644 9.82 58.61 19.46
CA SER A 644 8.56 57.97 19.90
C SER A 644 8.63 57.36 21.30
N GLN A 645 9.82 57.29 21.90
CA GLN A 645 10.06 56.66 23.19
C GLN A 645 10.48 57.68 24.25
N TYR A 646 10.22 57.33 25.50
CA TYR A 646 10.68 58.03 26.68
C TYR A 646 11.50 57.09 27.53
N TYR A 647 12.45 57.65 28.28
CA TYR A 647 13.22 56.91 29.27
C TYR A 647 13.21 57.64 30.62
N VAL A 648 13.53 56.88 31.67
CA VAL A 648 13.63 57.40 33.03
C VAL A 648 15.00 58.04 33.23
N ALA A 649 15.07 59.36 33.06
CA ALA A 649 16.32 60.11 33.24
C ALA A 649 16.62 60.33 34.72
N GLY A 650 15.58 60.53 35.52
CA GLY A 650 15.70 60.75 36.96
C GLY A 650 14.57 60.12 37.76
N LEU A 651 14.80 59.95 39.06
CA LEU A 651 13.76 59.61 40.05
C LEU A 651 13.55 60.80 40.98
N ILE A 652 12.29 61.16 41.24
CA ILE A 652 11.95 62.27 42.15
C ILE A 652 12.51 61.95 43.55
N SER A 653 13.49 62.72 44.00
CA SER A 653 14.19 62.47 45.26
C SER A 653 13.76 63.47 46.34
N TRP A 654 14.20 64.72 46.24
CA TRP A 654 13.91 65.76 47.23
C TRP A 654 13.92 67.14 46.58
N GLY A 655 13.53 68.18 47.32
CA GLY A 655 13.63 69.56 46.86
C GLY A 655 13.72 70.54 48.03
N PRO A 656 14.55 71.60 47.93
CA PRO A 656 14.70 72.58 49.01
C PRO A 656 13.39 73.31 49.29
N ARG A 657 12.61 73.62 48.24
CA ARG A 657 11.30 74.22 48.38
C ARG A 657 10.38 73.81 47.23
N CYS A 658 9.24 73.22 47.59
CA CYS A 658 8.18 72.86 46.67
C CYS A 658 7.80 74.04 45.76
N GLY A 659 7.68 73.80 44.45
CA GLY A 659 7.31 74.80 43.44
C GLY A 659 8.46 75.66 42.91
N THR A 660 9.73 75.35 43.25
CA THR A 660 10.91 76.09 42.77
C THR A 660 11.78 75.25 41.84
N PHE A 661 12.64 74.41 42.40
CA PHE A 661 13.51 73.46 41.73
C PHE A 661 13.55 72.15 42.53
N GLY A 662 13.50 71.03 41.83
CA GLY A 662 13.57 69.69 42.37
C GLY A 662 14.91 69.03 42.08
N LEU A 663 15.27 68.09 42.94
CA LEU A 663 16.38 67.18 42.75
C LEU A 663 15.90 65.77 42.43
N TYR A 664 16.56 65.18 41.44
CA TYR A 664 16.23 63.86 40.93
C TYR A 664 17.47 62.98 40.92
N THR A 665 17.35 61.72 41.34
CA THR A 665 18.45 60.75 41.26
C THR A 665 18.77 60.47 39.80
N LYS A 666 20.01 60.69 39.37
CA LYS A 666 20.45 60.55 37.97
C LYS A 666 20.60 59.08 37.59
N VAL A 667 19.58 58.50 36.94
CA VAL A 667 19.49 57.04 36.72
C VAL A 667 20.64 56.47 35.90
N VAL A 668 21.17 57.22 34.92
CA VAL A 668 22.31 56.75 34.10
C VAL A 668 23.54 56.38 34.93
N ARG A 669 23.72 56.95 36.13
CA ARG A 669 24.82 56.61 37.06
C ARG A 669 24.62 55.25 37.77
N TYR A 670 23.43 54.66 37.70
CA TYR A 670 23.06 53.44 38.42
C TYR A 670 22.73 52.25 37.50
N LEU A 671 22.94 52.38 36.18
CA LEU A 671 22.60 51.34 35.21
C LEU A 671 23.29 49.99 35.51
N ASP A 672 24.56 50.02 35.91
CA ASP A 672 25.29 48.79 36.25
C ASP A 672 24.65 48.08 37.45
N TRP A 673 24.33 48.83 38.52
CA TRP A 673 23.64 48.28 39.68
C TRP A 673 22.23 47.75 39.34
N ILE A 674 21.47 48.47 38.51
CA ILE A 674 20.13 48.05 38.08
C ILE A 674 20.21 46.73 37.31
N THR A 675 21.05 46.67 36.29
CA THR A 675 21.20 45.49 35.42
C THR A 675 21.75 44.29 36.18
N GLU A 676 22.75 44.48 37.04
CA GLU A 676 23.31 43.41 37.89
C GLU A 676 22.27 42.86 38.87
N THR A 677 21.47 43.73 39.50
CA THR A 677 20.42 43.32 40.44
C THR A 677 19.32 42.54 39.75
N MET A 678 18.88 42.99 38.57
CA MET A 678 17.87 42.30 37.77
C MET A 678 18.37 40.93 37.30
N SER A 679 19.55 40.85 36.68
CA SER A 679 20.12 39.60 36.17
C SER A 679 20.34 38.56 37.27
N LYS A 680 20.91 38.96 38.42
CA LYS A 680 21.18 38.02 39.54
C LYS A 680 19.93 37.37 40.11
N GLN A 681 18.76 38.01 39.99
CA GLN A 681 17.50 37.41 40.46
C GLN A 681 16.80 36.61 39.37
N GLU A 682 17.07 36.89 38.10
CA GLU A 682 16.58 36.11 36.95
C GLU A 682 17.37 34.80 36.79
N ASP A 683 18.68 34.79 37.06
CA ASP A 683 19.52 33.58 36.99
C ASP A 683 19.32 32.59 38.16
N ARG A 684 18.61 33.01 39.22
CA ARG A 684 18.29 32.18 40.40
C ARG A 684 16.95 31.45 40.26
N GLU A 685 16.16 31.80 39.25
CA GLU A 685 14.92 31.14 38.84
C GLU A 685 15.20 30.11 37.75
#